data_AF-A0ABC9TJH1-F1
#
_entry.id   AF-A0ABC9TJH1-F1
#
_cell.length_a   1.000
_cell.length_b   1.000
_cell.length_c   1.000
_cell.angle_alpha   90.00
_cell.angle_beta   90.00
_cell.angle_gamma   90.00
#
_symmetry.space_group_name_H-M   'P 1'
#
loop_
_entity.id
_entity.type
_entity.pdbx_description
1 polymer ?
#
loop_
_entity_poly.entity_id
_entity_poly.type
_entity_poly.pdbx_seq_one_letter_code
_entity_poly.pdbx_strand_id
1 'polypeptide(L)'
;MGKNMIKKIIVVVAFMLTGFSLTAMSASAEEITDLFLQKEVTYSGVEGGKIGENWKYPQFVGEKAVDGDETTRWSADKQDEQWLIVDLGEVKNIGELVLQLHAESPVYEILVSTDGESYQSIFKEENGQGGQPTKKYIDGNNVQARFVKYQQMKMWQHTNKQFYSSSIISFEAYEKKRLPEAIKLLTENLTISEKRKQQLAFEVSPAGVDITEDQIEWSSSDPTIVTVDQTGNLTAVKSGEAKVTVKIKGTEISDTIPVTVVAENKQYAEMRAKWKMRLLGTTQYDNDADVQQYRAQIATESLALWQTLNQAADRGYLWERKPSDTVSADYTTQFTNIKKLALGYYEPSSELFEKPEVYDAIVKGIEFMIDTKKYNGTYYTGNWWDWQIGSAQPLTDTLILLHDDLLNTDAEKLNKFTAPLMLYAKDPNIQWPIYRATGANLTDISITVLGTGLLLEDNQRLVQVQEAVPSVLKSVSSGDGLYPDGSLIQHGYFPYNGSYGNELLKGFGRIQTILQGSDWEMNDPNISNLFNVVDKGYLQLMVNGKMPSMVSGRSISRAPETNPFTTEFESGKETIANLTLIAKFAPENLRNDIYTSIQTWLQQSGSYYHFFKKPRDFEALIDLKNVVNSASPAQATPMQSLNVYGSMDRVLQKNNEYAVGISMYSQRVGNYEFGNTENKKGWHTAELT
;
A
#
# COMPACT_ATOMS: atom_id res chain seq x y z
N MET A 1 42.54 13.71 -18.42
CA MET A 1 41.52 13.10 -19.30
C MET A 1 40.57 12.27 -18.43
N GLY A 2 39.26 12.48 -18.56
CA GLY A 2 38.22 11.56 -18.08
C GLY A 2 37.72 11.75 -16.63
N LYS A 3 36.78 12.70 -16.44
CA LYS A 3 35.86 12.73 -15.29
C LYS A 3 34.81 11.62 -15.47
N ASN A 4 34.67 10.72 -14.49
CA ASN A 4 33.50 9.85 -14.33
C ASN A 4 32.39 10.62 -13.62
N MET A 5 31.24 10.74 -14.28
CA MET A 5 30.06 11.46 -13.82
C MET A 5 28.96 10.44 -13.53
N ILE A 6 28.54 10.35 -12.27
CA ILE A 6 27.37 9.59 -11.83
C ILE A 6 26.15 10.48 -12.09
N LYS A 7 25.33 10.13 -13.10
CA LYS A 7 24.01 10.74 -13.35
C LYS A 7 22.95 9.92 -12.62
N LYS A 8 22.17 10.58 -11.74
CA LYS A 8 20.93 10.02 -11.18
C LYS A 8 19.79 10.19 -12.19
N ILE A 9 18.99 9.13 -12.26
CA ILE A 9 17.87 8.88 -13.16
C ILE A 9 16.63 9.61 -12.64
N ILE A 10 16.01 10.46 -13.47
CA ILE A 10 14.57 10.78 -13.39
C ILE A 10 13.95 10.04 -14.57
N VAL A 11 13.00 9.15 -14.27
CA VAL A 11 12.25 8.39 -15.26
C VAL A 11 11.20 9.32 -15.87
N VAL A 12 11.46 9.79 -17.09
CA VAL A 12 10.43 10.29 -18.01
C VAL A 12 10.36 9.26 -19.12
N VAL A 13 9.26 8.51 -19.18
CA VAL A 13 9.00 7.57 -20.28
C VAL A 13 8.43 8.40 -21.43
N ALA A 14 9.17 8.46 -22.54
CA ALA A 14 8.70 8.97 -23.82
C ALA A 14 8.24 7.81 -24.70
N PHE A 15 7.16 7.99 -25.47
CA PHE A 15 6.96 7.22 -26.70
C PHE A 15 6.53 8.09 -27.89
N MET A 16 7.34 7.90 -28.94
CA MET A 16 7.28 8.14 -30.38
C MET A 16 6.07 8.85 -31.01
N LEU A 17 6.40 9.93 -31.75
CA LEU A 17 5.61 10.48 -32.85
C LEU A 17 5.56 9.52 -34.05
N THR A 18 4.37 9.28 -34.59
CA THR A 18 4.19 8.97 -36.02
C THR A 18 3.10 9.83 -36.64
N GLY A 19 3.56 10.69 -37.57
CA GLY A 19 2.89 11.36 -38.69
C GLY A 19 1.37 11.42 -38.78
N PHE A 20 0.85 12.64 -38.62
CA PHE A 20 -0.25 13.18 -39.45
C PHE A 20 0.09 14.60 -39.86
N SER A 21 0.02 14.88 -41.17
CA SER A 21 0.21 16.21 -41.74
C SER A 21 -1.00 17.07 -41.43
N LEU A 22 -0.89 17.98 -40.46
CA LEU A 22 -1.75 19.15 -40.37
C LEU A 22 -1.09 20.28 -41.15
N THR A 23 -1.75 20.78 -42.18
CA THR A 23 -1.49 22.11 -42.73
C THR A 23 -1.86 23.13 -41.65
N ALA A 24 -0.91 23.44 -40.77
CA ALA A 24 -1.01 24.55 -39.84
C ALA A 24 -0.87 25.85 -40.64
N MET A 25 -1.90 26.70 -40.61
CA MET A 25 -1.65 28.13 -40.82
C MET A 25 -0.71 28.56 -39.70
N SER A 26 0.54 28.87 -40.06
CA SER A 26 1.50 29.46 -39.13
C SER A 26 1.02 30.88 -38.78
N ALA A 27 0.22 31.01 -37.72
CA ALA A 27 0.32 32.21 -36.91
C ALA A 27 1.72 32.11 -36.25
N SER A 28 2.64 32.99 -36.65
CA SER A 28 3.90 33.14 -35.94
C SER A 28 3.57 33.43 -34.48
N ALA A 29 3.88 32.51 -33.57
CA ALA A 29 3.86 32.81 -32.15
C ALA A 29 4.73 34.05 -31.94
N GLU A 30 4.14 35.13 -31.45
CA GLU A 30 4.91 36.30 -30.99
C GLU A 30 5.90 35.77 -29.96
N GLU A 31 7.22 35.88 -30.22
CA GLU A 31 8.23 35.53 -29.23
C GLU A 31 7.99 36.39 -27.98
N ILE A 32 7.51 35.74 -26.91
CA ILE A 32 7.36 36.41 -25.62
C ILE A 32 8.77 36.66 -25.09
N THR A 33 9.23 37.90 -25.23
CA THR A 33 10.59 38.30 -24.88
C THR A 33 10.66 38.58 -23.37
N ASP A 34 11.58 37.92 -22.66
CA ASP A 34 11.92 38.29 -21.28
C ASP A 34 12.61 39.65 -21.26
N LEU A 35 11.97 40.62 -20.63
CA LEU A 35 12.43 42.00 -20.50
C LEU A 35 13.62 42.14 -19.55
N PHE A 36 13.82 41.19 -18.62
CA PHE A 36 14.89 41.23 -17.63
C PHE A 36 16.19 40.61 -18.11
N LEU A 37 16.12 39.74 -19.13
CA LEU A 37 17.28 39.02 -19.65
C LEU A 37 18.46 39.98 -19.93
N GLN A 38 19.56 39.76 -19.21
CA GLN A 38 20.81 40.52 -19.26
C GLN A 38 20.68 42.02 -18.98
N LYS A 39 19.62 42.45 -18.27
CA LYS A 39 19.46 43.84 -17.83
C LYS A 39 20.40 44.21 -16.70
N GLU A 40 20.58 45.52 -16.54
CA GLU A 40 21.36 46.07 -15.43
C GLU A 40 20.63 45.81 -14.11
N VAL A 41 21.37 45.32 -13.12
CA VAL A 41 20.82 45.02 -11.80
C VAL A 41 21.65 45.69 -10.71
N THR A 42 20.96 46.18 -9.69
CA THR A 42 21.56 46.66 -8.45
C THR A 42 20.97 45.88 -7.28
N TYR A 43 21.76 45.64 -6.23
CA TYR A 43 21.34 44.77 -5.13
C TYR A 43 22.01 45.15 -3.82
N SER A 44 21.35 44.82 -2.71
CA SER A 44 21.77 45.18 -1.35
C SER A 44 23.05 44.47 -0.89
N GLY A 45 23.28 43.24 -1.37
CA GLY A 45 24.38 42.41 -0.91
C GLY A 45 24.40 41.04 -1.57
N VAL A 46 25.50 40.32 -1.31
CA VAL A 46 25.72 38.93 -1.74
C VAL A 46 26.12 38.12 -0.52
N GLU A 47 25.66 36.86 -0.48
CA GLU A 47 26.04 35.88 0.52
C GLU A 47 27.55 35.93 0.83
N GLY A 48 27.88 36.07 2.11
CA GLY A 48 29.27 36.09 2.57
C GLY A 48 29.96 37.46 2.50
N GLY A 49 29.29 38.49 1.98
CA GLY A 49 29.77 39.88 1.97
C GLY A 49 30.99 40.12 1.08
N LYS A 50 31.65 41.27 1.26
CA LYS A 50 32.87 41.64 0.54
C LYS A 50 34.15 41.32 1.33
N ILE A 51 35.22 40.99 0.62
CA ILE A 51 36.60 40.96 1.11
C ILE A 51 37.36 42.04 0.32
N GLY A 52 37.63 43.17 0.98
CA GLY A 52 38.06 44.39 0.28
C GLY A 52 36.95 44.90 -0.65
N GLU A 53 37.28 45.18 -1.90
CA GLU A 53 36.31 45.65 -2.91
C GLU A 53 35.52 44.51 -3.59
N ASN A 54 35.96 43.25 -3.42
CA ASN A 54 35.43 42.10 -4.15
C ASN A 54 34.42 41.29 -3.33
N TRP A 55 33.41 40.71 -3.98
CA TRP A 55 32.50 39.75 -3.34
C TRP A 55 33.25 38.47 -2.94
N LYS A 56 32.97 37.96 -1.74
CA LYS A 56 33.50 36.68 -1.27
C LYS A 56 33.06 35.51 -2.16
N TYR A 57 31.80 35.55 -2.61
CA TYR A 57 31.20 34.55 -3.50
C TYR A 57 30.66 35.22 -4.77
N PRO A 58 31.53 35.55 -5.74
CA PRO A 58 31.14 36.26 -6.96
C PRO A 58 30.22 35.44 -7.88
N GLN A 59 30.08 34.13 -7.65
CA GLN A 59 29.13 33.28 -8.36
C GLN A 59 27.67 33.49 -7.93
N PHE A 60 27.41 34.30 -6.89
CA PHE A 60 26.07 34.56 -6.35
C PHE A 60 25.61 36.01 -6.50
N VAL A 61 26.21 36.76 -7.43
CA VAL A 61 25.90 38.18 -7.69
C VAL A 61 24.51 38.37 -8.34
N GLY A 62 23.95 39.57 -8.26
CA GLY A 62 22.57 39.84 -8.70
C GLY A 62 22.33 39.58 -10.18
N GLU A 63 23.35 39.73 -11.01
CA GLU A 63 23.31 39.49 -12.46
C GLU A 63 22.90 38.05 -12.76
N LYS A 64 23.13 37.13 -11.81
CA LYS A 64 22.74 35.72 -11.89
C LYS A 64 21.26 35.46 -11.71
N ALA A 65 20.47 36.46 -11.30
CA ALA A 65 19.03 36.37 -11.30
C ALA A 65 18.42 36.65 -12.67
N VAL A 66 19.17 37.22 -13.62
CA VAL A 66 18.64 37.70 -14.91
C VAL A 66 19.48 37.24 -16.11
N ASP A 67 20.32 36.21 -15.96
CA ASP A 67 21.23 35.75 -17.03
C ASP A 67 20.68 34.62 -17.90
N GLY A 68 19.49 34.09 -17.56
CA GLY A 68 18.83 32.98 -18.26
C GLY A 68 19.46 31.61 -18.01
N ASP A 69 20.42 31.49 -17.09
CA ASP A 69 21.04 30.21 -16.71
C ASP A 69 20.46 29.68 -15.39
N GLU A 70 19.55 28.71 -15.49
CA GLU A 70 18.90 28.06 -14.33
C GLU A 70 19.86 27.32 -13.39
N THR A 71 21.14 27.16 -13.76
CA THR A 71 22.17 26.57 -12.90
C THR A 71 22.90 27.60 -12.03
N THR A 72 22.66 28.88 -12.28
CA THR A 72 23.20 30.00 -11.48
C THR A 72 22.09 30.63 -10.63
N ARG A 73 22.48 31.56 -9.74
CA ARG A 73 21.54 32.26 -8.85
C ARG A 73 22.17 33.48 -8.21
N TRP A 74 21.37 34.49 -7.89
CA TRP A 74 21.70 35.46 -6.85
C TRP A 74 21.46 34.84 -5.47
N SER A 75 22.34 35.12 -4.50
CA SER A 75 22.14 34.74 -3.10
C SER A 75 22.38 35.98 -2.25
N ALA A 76 21.33 36.46 -1.57
CA ALA A 76 21.40 37.69 -0.78
C ALA A 76 22.28 37.55 0.46
N ASP A 77 22.79 38.68 0.99
CA ASP A 77 23.55 38.67 2.23
C ASP A 77 22.65 38.25 3.42
N LYS A 78 23.25 37.70 4.48
CA LYS A 78 22.55 37.10 5.63
C LYS A 78 22.06 38.17 6.61
N GLN A 79 21.17 39.04 6.14
CA GLN A 79 20.51 40.11 6.89
C GLN A 79 19.04 40.22 6.45
N ASP A 80 18.22 40.88 7.27
CA ASP A 80 16.87 41.29 6.85
C ASP A 80 16.95 42.41 5.79
N GLU A 81 15.81 42.78 5.20
CA GLU A 81 15.71 43.92 4.28
C GLU A 81 16.65 43.87 3.05
N GLN A 82 16.84 42.68 2.47
CA GLN A 82 17.65 42.51 1.26
C GLN A 82 16.85 42.76 0.00
N TRP A 83 17.49 43.29 -1.04
CA TRP A 83 16.79 43.64 -2.27
C TRP A 83 17.65 43.48 -3.53
N LEU A 84 16.95 43.32 -4.65
CA LEU A 84 17.49 43.35 -6.01
C LEU A 84 16.56 44.17 -6.89
N ILE A 85 17.10 45.13 -7.63
CA ILE A 85 16.40 46.00 -8.57
C ILE A 85 16.93 45.71 -9.97
N VAL A 86 16.02 45.48 -10.91
CA VAL A 86 16.31 45.39 -12.34
C VAL A 86 15.93 46.72 -13.00
N ASP A 87 16.85 47.35 -13.73
CA ASP A 87 16.59 48.52 -14.59
C ASP A 87 16.38 48.07 -16.03
N LEU A 88 15.17 48.28 -16.54
CA LEU A 88 14.79 47.96 -17.92
C LEU A 88 15.43 48.91 -18.94
N GLY A 89 15.95 50.05 -18.51
CA GLY A 89 16.54 51.13 -19.32
C GLY A 89 15.52 52.14 -19.83
N GLU A 90 14.26 51.72 -20.00
CA GLU A 90 13.12 52.57 -20.39
C GLU A 90 11.84 52.08 -19.70
N VAL A 91 10.80 52.92 -19.69
CA VAL A 91 9.50 52.54 -19.15
C VAL A 91 8.84 51.52 -20.10
N LYS A 92 8.49 50.35 -19.56
CA LYS A 92 7.81 49.26 -20.25
C LYS A 92 6.51 48.90 -19.55
N ASN A 93 5.59 48.29 -20.30
CA ASN A 93 4.47 47.59 -19.69
C ASN A 93 4.93 46.30 -19.04
N ILE A 94 4.47 46.00 -17.82
CA ILE A 94 4.71 44.73 -17.14
C ILE A 94 3.36 44.00 -17.03
N GLY A 95 3.17 42.99 -17.87
CA GLY A 95 1.98 42.14 -17.84
C GLY A 95 2.10 40.98 -16.87
N GLU A 96 3.29 40.38 -16.77
CA GLU A 96 3.56 39.27 -15.86
C GLU A 96 5.04 39.26 -15.43
N LEU A 97 5.28 38.77 -14.22
CA LEU A 97 6.62 38.50 -13.68
C LEU A 97 6.73 37.02 -13.31
N VAL A 98 7.90 36.43 -13.52
CA VAL A 98 8.24 35.08 -13.02
C VAL A 98 9.37 35.19 -12.05
N LEU A 99 9.17 34.65 -10.85
CA LEU A 99 10.19 34.60 -9.82
C LEU A 99 10.48 33.15 -9.46
N GLN A 100 11.67 32.66 -9.80
CA GLN A 100 12.16 31.36 -9.43
C GLN A 100 13.20 31.48 -8.31
N LEU A 101 12.83 31.04 -7.12
CA LEU A 101 13.64 31.07 -5.91
C LEU A 101 14.30 29.70 -5.70
N HIS A 102 15.59 29.70 -5.41
CA HIS A 102 16.27 28.54 -4.82
C HIS A 102 15.94 28.42 -3.32
N ALA A 103 15.79 29.56 -2.65
CA ALA A 103 15.43 29.65 -1.24
C ALA A 103 14.50 30.85 -1.04
N GLU A 104 13.25 30.59 -0.67
CA GLU A 104 12.22 31.61 -0.48
C GLU A 104 12.25 32.25 0.91
N SER A 105 12.12 33.57 0.99
CA SER A 105 11.89 34.31 2.24
C SER A 105 10.44 34.13 2.74
N PRO A 106 10.19 34.10 4.06
CA PRO A 106 8.83 34.10 4.61
C PRO A 106 8.04 35.36 4.26
N VAL A 107 8.72 36.50 4.11
CA VAL A 107 8.07 37.79 3.83
C VAL A 107 8.88 38.56 2.78
N TYR A 108 8.25 38.86 1.64
CA TYR A 108 8.85 39.66 0.58
C TYR A 108 7.79 40.34 -0.28
N GLU A 109 8.22 41.38 -1.00
CA GLU A 109 7.38 42.13 -1.94
C GLU A 109 8.06 42.27 -3.30
N ILE A 110 7.24 42.38 -4.34
CA ILE A 110 7.68 42.91 -5.63
C ILE A 110 7.12 44.32 -5.78
N LEU A 111 8.04 45.25 -6.02
CA LEU A 111 7.71 46.66 -6.23
C LEU A 111 8.13 47.10 -7.64
N VAL A 112 7.44 48.10 -8.16
CA VAL A 112 7.74 48.72 -9.46
C VAL A 112 7.87 50.22 -9.33
N SER A 113 8.66 50.83 -10.22
CA SER A 113 8.85 52.28 -10.28
C SER A 113 9.14 52.73 -11.71
N THR A 114 8.71 53.94 -12.08
CA THR A 114 9.05 54.58 -13.36
C THR A 114 10.24 55.54 -13.24
N ASP A 115 10.54 56.05 -12.05
CA ASP A 115 11.57 57.06 -11.77
C ASP A 115 12.77 56.53 -10.99
N GLY A 116 12.64 55.37 -10.35
CA GLY A 116 13.68 54.75 -9.51
C GLY A 116 13.71 55.29 -8.08
N GLU A 117 12.83 56.25 -7.74
CA GLU A 117 12.74 56.89 -6.43
C GLU A 117 11.46 56.46 -5.70
N SER A 118 10.32 56.46 -6.39
CA SER A 118 9.00 56.14 -5.84
C SER A 118 8.59 54.72 -6.26
N TYR A 119 8.48 53.81 -5.28
CA TYR A 119 8.12 52.41 -5.54
C TYR A 119 6.69 52.09 -5.08
N GLN A 120 5.96 51.39 -5.94
CA GLN A 120 4.64 50.83 -5.65
C GLN A 120 4.74 49.31 -5.55
N SER A 121 4.20 48.74 -4.47
CA SER A 121 4.07 47.28 -4.32
C SER A 121 2.98 46.75 -5.26
N ILE A 122 3.30 45.70 -6.03
CA ILE A 122 2.35 45.00 -6.92
C ILE A 122 2.11 43.56 -6.50
N PHE A 123 2.95 43.02 -5.62
CA PHE A 123 2.80 41.69 -5.05
C PHE A 123 3.44 41.64 -3.66
N LYS A 124 2.78 40.93 -2.74
CA LYS A 124 3.27 40.70 -1.38
C LYS A 124 3.06 39.25 -0.98
N GLU A 125 4.11 38.62 -0.49
CA GLU A 125 4.08 37.32 0.18
C GLU A 125 4.33 37.53 1.67
N GLU A 126 3.42 37.05 2.51
CA GLU A 126 3.50 37.18 3.97
C GLU A 126 3.71 35.83 4.68
N ASN A 127 3.59 34.71 3.94
CA ASN A 127 3.69 33.35 4.48
C ASN A 127 4.53 32.43 3.57
N GLY A 128 5.63 32.94 3.01
CA GLY A 128 6.53 32.18 2.14
C GLY A 128 7.14 30.95 2.83
N GLN A 129 7.52 29.93 2.04
CA GLN A 129 7.83 28.59 2.56
C GLN A 129 9.19 28.44 3.26
N GLY A 130 9.96 29.52 3.40
CA GLY A 130 11.16 29.56 4.24
C GLY A 130 12.26 28.59 3.80
N GLY A 131 13.02 28.99 2.78
CA GLY A 131 14.19 28.26 2.28
C GLY A 131 13.87 27.13 1.29
N GLN A 132 12.59 26.87 1.01
CA GLN A 132 12.19 25.95 -0.05
C GLN A 132 12.38 26.59 -1.44
N PRO A 133 12.73 25.79 -2.47
CA PRO A 133 12.64 26.23 -3.85
C PRO A 133 11.18 26.49 -4.24
N THR A 134 10.91 27.65 -4.84
CA THR A 134 9.56 28.07 -5.23
C THR A 134 9.61 28.78 -6.58
N LYS A 135 8.63 28.55 -7.45
CA LYS A 135 8.42 29.34 -8.67
C LYS A 135 7.07 30.05 -8.59
N LYS A 136 7.06 31.37 -8.74
CA LYS A 136 5.87 32.21 -8.67
C LYS A 136 5.62 32.87 -10.02
N TYR A 137 4.35 32.94 -10.40
CA TYR A 137 3.85 33.71 -11.53
C TYR A 137 3.02 34.85 -10.96
N ILE A 138 3.44 36.08 -11.24
CA ILE A 138 2.93 37.28 -10.57
C ILE A 138 2.30 38.17 -11.63
N ASP A 139 1.03 38.52 -11.44
CA ASP A 139 0.31 39.44 -12.32
C ASP A 139 0.92 40.85 -12.21
N GLY A 140 1.46 41.35 -13.32
CA GLY A 140 2.02 42.69 -13.39
C GLY A 140 0.94 43.78 -13.42
N ASN A 141 -0.34 43.41 -13.60
CA ASN A 141 -1.48 44.30 -13.71
C ASN A 141 -1.34 45.35 -14.83
N ASN A 142 -0.53 45.05 -15.87
CA ASN A 142 -0.18 45.98 -16.94
C ASN A 142 0.32 47.34 -16.41
N VAL A 143 1.09 47.31 -15.32
CA VAL A 143 1.70 48.51 -14.77
C VAL A 143 2.85 48.97 -15.66
N GLN A 144 3.01 50.28 -15.80
CA GLN A 144 4.17 50.87 -16.45
C GLN A 144 5.32 50.95 -15.44
N ALA A 145 6.47 50.35 -15.77
CA ALA A 145 7.64 50.33 -14.90
C ALA A 145 8.93 50.44 -15.73
N ARG A 146 9.93 51.11 -15.17
CA ARG A 146 11.33 51.03 -15.62
C ARG A 146 12.16 50.19 -14.65
N PHE A 147 11.89 50.31 -13.36
CA PHE A 147 12.57 49.58 -12.30
C PHE A 147 11.62 48.58 -11.67
N VAL A 148 12.09 47.35 -11.48
CA VAL A 148 11.35 46.32 -10.75
C VAL A 148 12.23 45.77 -9.64
N LYS A 149 11.69 45.73 -8.43
CA LYS A 149 12.41 45.47 -7.20
C LYS A 149 11.85 44.25 -6.49
N TYR A 150 12.69 43.25 -6.26
CA TYR A 150 12.48 42.25 -5.23
C TYR A 150 12.95 42.81 -3.88
N GLN A 151 12.09 42.79 -2.86
CA GLN A 151 12.43 43.18 -1.49
C GLN A 151 12.09 42.05 -0.52
N GLN A 152 13.11 41.35 -0.03
CA GLN A 152 12.98 40.48 1.14
C GLN A 152 12.87 41.36 2.39
N MET A 153 11.86 41.13 3.21
CA MET A 153 11.71 41.82 4.50
C MET A 153 12.41 41.06 5.63
N LYS A 154 12.33 39.71 5.62
CA LYS A 154 12.79 38.89 6.76
C LYS A 154 13.53 37.63 6.32
N MET A 155 14.62 37.28 7.01
CA MET A 155 15.29 35.99 6.85
C MET A 155 14.42 34.81 7.29
N TRP A 156 14.64 33.65 6.65
CA TRP A 156 14.04 32.38 7.08
C TRP A 156 14.98 31.64 8.05
N GLN A 157 14.42 30.80 8.93
CA GLN A 157 15.20 29.99 9.85
C GLN A 157 15.27 28.54 9.36
N HIS A 158 16.48 28.03 9.11
CA HIS A 158 16.71 26.63 8.74
C HIS A 158 16.58 25.69 9.95
N THR A 159 16.40 24.39 9.71
CA THR A 159 16.28 23.35 10.74
C THR A 159 17.47 23.28 11.71
N ASN A 160 18.63 23.80 11.30
CA ASN A 160 19.83 23.95 12.13
C ASN A 160 19.84 25.24 12.98
N LYS A 161 18.71 25.94 13.09
CA LYS A 161 18.50 27.20 13.83
C LYS A 161 19.23 28.43 13.28
N GLN A 162 19.91 28.31 12.14
CA GLN A 162 20.57 29.44 11.46
C GLN A 162 19.57 30.17 10.56
N PHE A 163 19.73 31.50 10.49
CA PHE A 163 18.97 32.33 9.56
C PHE A 163 19.67 32.43 8.21
N TYR A 164 18.89 32.51 7.14
CA TYR A 164 19.35 32.69 5.78
C TYR A 164 18.41 33.62 5.02
N SER A 165 18.93 34.23 3.97
CA SER A 165 18.18 35.13 3.09
C SER A 165 17.70 34.40 1.84
N SER A 166 17.01 35.13 0.99
CA SER A 166 16.51 34.67 -0.29
C SER A 166 17.64 34.39 -1.27
N SER A 167 17.39 33.43 -2.15
CA SER A 167 18.24 33.16 -3.30
C SER A 167 17.37 32.99 -4.55
N ILE A 168 17.65 33.76 -5.59
CA ILE A 168 16.85 33.84 -6.83
C ILE A 168 17.64 33.18 -7.95
N ILE A 169 17.06 32.13 -8.55
CA ILE A 169 17.58 31.46 -9.75
C ILE A 169 17.26 32.29 -10.99
N SER A 170 16.01 32.75 -11.11
CA SER A 170 15.54 33.53 -12.25
C SER A 170 14.52 34.57 -11.80
N PHE A 171 14.62 35.79 -12.33
CA PHE A 171 13.63 36.84 -12.22
C PHE A 171 13.39 37.37 -13.64
N GLU A 172 12.17 37.17 -14.13
CA GLU A 172 11.79 37.45 -15.53
C GLU A 172 10.60 38.38 -15.55
N ALA A 173 10.46 39.19 -16.61
CA ALA A 173 9.29 40.02 -16.84
C ALA A 173 8.84 39.98 -18.29
N TYR A 174 7.54 40.04 -18.51
CA TYR A 174 6.95 39.95 -19.84
C TYR A 174 5.96 41.11 -20.07
N GLU A 175 5.96 41.68 -21.28
CA GLU A 175 5.09 42.82 -21.61
C GLU A 175 3.60 42.49 -21.54
N LYS A 176 3.23 41.22 -21.76
CA LYS A 176 1.86 40.72 -21.72
C LYS A 176 1.77 39.56 -20.75
N LYS A 177 0.63 39.42 -20.09
CA LYS A 177 0.31 38.22 -19.29
C LYS A 177 0.23 37.00 -20.21
N ARG A 178 0.87 35.89 -19.84
CA ARG A 178 0.69 34.62 -20.56
C ARG A 178 -0.75 34.13 -20.39
N LEU A 179 -1.36 33.77 -21.51
CA LEU A 179 -2.69 33.19 -21.56
C LEU A 179 -2.55 31.68 -21.81
N PRO A 180 -3.54 30.87 -21.39
CA PRO A 180 -3.52 29.46 -21.76
C PRO A 180 -3.58 29.34 -23.27
N GLU A 181 -2.79 28.44 -23.84
CA GLU A 181 -2.76 28.10 -25.26
C GLU A 181 -3.32 26.70 -25.51
N ALA A 182 -3.08 25.78 -24.56
CA ALA A 182 -3.58 24.43 -24.59
C ALA A 182 -3.92 23.94 -23.17
N ILE A 183 -4.87 23.02 -23.09
CA ILE A 183 -5.14 22.17 -21.94
C ILE A 183 -5.01 20.73 -22.43
N LYS A 184 -4.45 19.84 -21.62
CA LYS A 184 -4.25 18.43 -22.01
C LYS A 184 -4.57 17.50 -20.84
N LEU A 185 -5.42 16.52 -21.07
CA LEU A 185 -5.67 15.44 -20.14
C LEU A 185 -4.44 14.51 -20.07
N LEU A 186 -4.08 14.12 -18.86
CA LEU A 186 -2.95 13.20 -18.63
C LEU A 186 -3.30 11.74 -18.96
N THR A 187 -4.59 11.46 -19.08
CA THR A 187 -5.14 10.17 -19.53
C THR A 187 -5.51 10.30 -20.99
N GLU A 188 -5.02 9.42 -21.88
CA GLU A 188 -5.35 9.49 -23.32
C GLU A 188 -6.66 8.75 -23.68
N ASN A 189 -6.99 7.69 -22.93
CA ASN A 189 -8.23 6.92 -23.04
C ASN A 189 -8.49 6.22 -21.70
N LEU A 190 -9.75 5.87 -21.44
CA LEU A 190 -10.13 5.18 -20.20
C LEU A 190 -11.11 4.04 -20.50
N THR A 191 -10.79 2.84 -20.02
CA THR A 191 -11.76 1.75 -19.87
C THR A 191 -12.03 1.55 -18.39
N ILE A 192 -13.31 1.58 -17.98
CA ILE A 192 -13.70 1.54 -16.57
C ILE A 192 -14.96 0.70 -16.37
N SER A 193 -15.00 -0.09 -15.31
CA SER A 193 -16.18 -0.89 -14.97
C SER A 193 -17.31 -0.03 -14.40
N GLU A 194 -18.56 -0.44 -14.63
CA GLU A 194 -19.76 0.22 -14.07
C GLU A 194 -19.63 0.51 -12.57
N LYS A 195 -20.23 1.61 -12.11
CA LYS A 195 -20.26 2.12 -10.72
C LYS A 195 -18.92 2.64 -10.18
N ARG A 196 -17.81 2.41 -10.88
CA ARG A 196 -16.50 2.92 -10.44
C ARG A 196 -16.38 4.43 -10.70
N LYS A 197 -15.47 5.03 -9.93
CA LYS A 197 -15.08 6.44 -10.05
C LYS A 197 -13.60 6.59 -10.32
N GLN A 198 -13.23 7.61 -11.10
CA GLN A 198 -11.85 7.93 -11.46
C GLN A 198 -11.65 9.45 -11.52
N GLN A 199 -10.69 9.95 -10.76
CA GLN A 199 -10.25 11.35 -10.90
C GLN A 199 -9.42 11.51 -12.17
N LEU A 200 -9.80 12.45 -13.03
CA LEU A 200 -8.99 12.87 -14.17
C LEU A 200 -8.08 14.04 -13.77
N ALA A 201 -6.90 14.09 -14.36
CA ALA A 201 -5.93 15.17 -14.20
C ALA A 201 -5.57 15.77 -15.56
N PHE A 202 -5.25 17.06 -15.57
CA PHE A 202 -4.87 17.80 -16.77
C PHE A 202 -3.69 18.73 -16.49
N GLU A 203 -3.03 19.16 -17.57
CA GLU A 203 -1.99 20.19 -17.57
C GLU A 203 -2.39 21.32 -18.52
N VAL A 204 -1.95 22.54 -18.19
CA VAL A 204 -2.16 23.75 -19.01
C VAL A 204 -0.82 24.21 -19.57
N SER A 205 -0.79 24.56 -20.85
CA SER A 205 0.38 25.10 -21.54
C SER A 205 0.14 26.54 -22.00
N PRO A 206 1.16 27.42 -21.95
CA PRO A 206 2.49 27.18 -21.38
C PRO A 206 2.44 26.96 -19.85
N ALA A 207 3.41 26.23 -19.31
CA ALA A 207 3.46 25.94 -17.88
C ALA A 207 3.54 27.25 -17.07
N GLY A 208 2.71 27.35 -16.03
CA GLY A 208 2.67 28.53 -15.16
C GLY A 208 1.53 29.50 -15.39
N VAL A 209 0.70 29.27 -16.41
CA VAL A 209 -0.58 29.96 -16.52
C VAL A 209 -1.48 29.51 -15.36
N ASP A 210 -1.84 30.46 -14.50
CA ASP A 210 -2.74 30.21 -13.38
C ASP A 210 -4.17 30.06 -13.89
N ILE A 211 -4.73 28.87 -13.70
CA ILE A 211 -6.12 28.55 -14.01
C ILE A 211 -6.77 28.03 -12.74
N THR A 212 -7.76 28.77 -12.26
CA THR A 212 -8.51 28.39 -11.06
C THR A 212 -9.58 27.35 -11.41
N GLU A 213 -10.02 26.55 -10.44
CA GLU A 213 -11.04 25.50 -10.65
C GLU A 213 -12.35 26.05 -11.24
N ASP A 214 -12.73 27.29 -10.87
CA ASP A 214 -13.92 27.95 -11.39
C ASP A 214 -13.78 28.38 -12.86
N GLN A 215 -12.58 28.38 -13.43
CA GLN A 215 -12.32 28.62 -14.86
C GLN A 215 -12.35 27.33 -15.69
N ILE A 216 -12.48 26.17 -15.05
CA ILE A 216 -12.56 24.87 -15.73
C ILE A 216 -14.02 24.43 -15.88
N GLU A 217 -14.33 23.89 -17.04
CA GLU A 217 -15.59 23.25 -17.37
C GLU A 217 -15.34 21.79 -17.78
N TRP A 218 -16.02 20.87 -17.09
CA TRP A 218 -16.04 19.46 -17.42
C TRP A 218 -17.37 19.09 -18.06
N SER A 219 -17.33 18.25 -19.08
CA SER A 219 -18.55 17.75 -19.72
C SER A 219 -18.39 16.31 -20.19
N SER A 220 -19.52 15.60 -20.24
CA SER A 220 -19.64 14.27 -20.86
C SER A 220 -20.52 14.36 -22.10
N SER A 221 -20.14 13.66 -23.17
CA SER A 221 -20.96 13.56 -24.38
C SER A 221 -22.23 12.73 -24.16
N ASP A 222 -22.24 11.84 -23.17
CA ASP A 222 -23.41 11.05 -22.79
C ASP A 222 -23.40 10.77 -21.26
N PRO A 223 -24.08 11.61 -20.46
CA PRO A 223 -24.24 11.43 -19.02
C PRO A 223 -24.94 10.13 -18.60
N THR A 224 -25.62 9.43 -19.51
CA THR A 224 -26.27 8.14 -19.20
C THR A 224 -25.28 6.97 -19.21
N ILE A 225 -24.10 7.16 -19.82
CA ILE A 225 -22.99 6.21 -19.86
C ILE A 225 -21.94 6.61 -18.81
N VAL A 226 -21.56 7.88 -18.76
CA VAL A 226 -20.54 8.40 -17.85
C VAL A 226 -20.85 9.83 -17.44
N THR A 227 -20.77 10.14 -16.15
CA THR A 227 -20.85 11.52 -15.64
C THR A 227 -19.47 12.00 -15.19
N VAL A 228 -19.28 13.32 -15.14
CA VAL A 228 -18.09 13.96 -14.60
C VAL A 228 -18.53 15.17 -13.78
N ASP A 229 -17.99 15.33 -12.58
CA ASP A 229 -18.30 16.49 -11.73
C ASP A 229 -17.40 17.70 -12.03
N GLN A 230 -17.60 18.79 -11.30
CA GLN A 230 -16.87 20.05 -11.50
C GLN A 230 -15.38 19.94 -11.18
N THR A 231 -14.97 18.91 -10.44
CA THR A 231 -13.58 18.66 -10.06
C THR A 231 -12.88 17.69 -11.01
N GLY A 232 -13.58 17.17 -12.03
CA GLY A 232 -13.03 16.18 -12.96
C GLY A 232 -13.09 14.74 -12.46
N ASN A 233 -13.91 14.47 -11.44
CA ASN A 233 -14.14 13.13 -10.95
C ASN A 233 -15.26 12.46 -11.76
N LEU A 234 -14.88 11.40 -12.46
CA LEU A 234 -15.71 10.65 -13.38
C LEU A 234 -16.47 9.56 -12.65
N THR A 235 -17.75 9.34 -12.97
CA THR A 235 -18.53 8.17 -12.50
C THR A 235 -19.04 7.35 -13.68
N ALA A 236 -18.67 6.07 -13.73
CA ALA A 236 -19.15 5.12 -14.72
C ALA A 236 -20.59 4.68 -14.40
N VAL A 237 -21.53 4.97 -15.29
CA VAL A 237 -22.97 4.73 -15.04
C VAL A 237 -23.42 3.42 -15.67
N LYS A 238 -23.15 3.22 -16.97
CA LYS A 238 -23.64 2.09 -17.74
C LYS A 238 -22.71 1.75 -18.88
N SER A 239 -22.58 0.47 -19.19
CA SER A 239 -21.82 -0.03 -20.33
C SER A 239 -22.15 0.71 -21.64
N GLY A 240 -21.10 1.18 -22.32
CA GLY A 240 -21.20 2.01 -23.52
C GLY A 240 -19.95 2.85 -23.75
N GLU A 241 -19.97 3.67 -24.78
CA GLU A 241 -18.88 4.59 -25.11
C GLU A 241 -19.36 6.04 -25.04
N ALA A 242 -18.55 6.89 -24.41
CA ALA A 242 -18.78 8.33 -24.34
C ALA A 242 -17.43 9.06 -24.38
N LYS A 243 -17.48 10.39 -24.41
CA LYS A 243 -16.30 11.25 -24.34
C LYS A 243 -16.40 12.16 -23.15
N VAL A 244 -15.28 12.37 -22.46
CA VAL A 244 -15.17 13.36 -21.38
C VAL A 244 -14.22 14.46 -21.82
N THR A 245 -14.66 15.71 -21.64
CA THR A 245 -13.96 16.91 -22.10
C THR A 245 -13.67 17.83 -20.92
N VAL A 246 -12.44 18.34 -20.86
CA VAL A 246 -12.05 19.48 -20.02
C VAL A 246 -11.88 20.70 -20.92
N LYS A 247 -12.44 21.84 -20.52
CA LYS A 247 -12.41 23.10 -21.28
C LYS A 247 -12.12 24.28 -20.36
N ILE A 248 -11.32 25.24 -20.84
CA ILE A 248 -11.15 26.53 -20.16
C ILE A 248 -12.32 27.44 -20.56
N LYS A 249 -13.12 27.85 -19.58
CA LYS A 249 -14.33 28.67 -19.77
C LYS A 249 -14.00 29.95 -20.56
N GLY A 250 -14.88 30.29 -21.51
CA GLY A 250 -14.75 31.49 -22.33
C GLY A 250 -13.69 31.40 -23.45
N THR A 251 -13.05 30.25 -23.64
CA THR A 251 -12.09 29.99 -24.73
C THR A 251 -12.55 28.81 -25.58
N GLU A 252 -11.85 28.48 -26.67
CA GLU A 252 -12.01 27.20 -27.40
C GLU A 252 -10.94 26.17 -27.01
N ILE A 253 -10.20 26.42 -25.93
CA ILE A 253 -9.13 25.54 -25.44
C ILE A 253 -9.75 24.41 -24.64
N SER A 254 -9.68 23.20 -25.19
CA SER A 254 -10.23 21.99 -24.58
C SER A 254 -9.41 20.76 -24.96
N ASP A 255 -9.52 19.72 -24.14
CA ASP A 255 -9.07 18.37 -24.49
C ASP A 255 -10.16 17.34 -24.18
N THR A 256 -10.21 16.27 -24.96
CA THR A 256 -11.28 15.28 -24.94
C THR A 256 -10.72 13.87 -25.06
N ILE A 257 -11.14 12.99 -24.17
CA ILE A 257 -10.73 11.58 -24.17
C ILE A 257 -11.93 10.66 -24.43
N PRO A 258 -11.74 9.53 -25.13
CA PRO A 258 -12.73 8.46 -25.18
C PRO A 258 -12.76 7.70 -23.85
N VAL A 259 -13.98 7.41 -23.38
CA VAL A 259 -14.26 6.61 -22.19
C VAL A 259 -15.16 5.44 -22.59
N THR A 260 -14.69 4.23 -22.35
CA THR A 260 -15.45 2.99 -22.55
C THR A 260 -15.85 2.45 -21.19
N VAL A 261 -17.15 2.44 -20.90
CA VAL A 261 -17.69 1.78 -19.71
C VAL A 261 -18.02 0.34 -20.06
N VAL A 262 -17.60 -0.60 -19.20
CA VAL A 262 -17.83 -2.03 -19.37
C VAL A 262 -18.47 -2.65 -18.13
N ALA A 263 -19.09 -3.81 -18.29
CA ALA A 263 -19.42 -4.64 -17.15
C ALA A 263 -18.14 -5.18 -16.51
N GLU A 264 -18.15 -5.37 -15.19
CA GLU A 264 -17.03 -5.98 -14.48
C GLU A 264 -16.67 -7.36 -15.09
N ASN A 265 -15.36 -7.64 -15.16
CA ASN A 265 -14.88 -8.98 -15.50
C ASN A 265 -15.30 -9.98 -14.40
N LYS A 266 -16.09 -10.98 -14.81
CA LYS A 266 -16.67 -12.00 -13.91
C LYS A 266 -15.65 -12.73 -13.04
N GLN A 267 -14.41 -12.89 -13.51
CA GLN A 267 -13.37 -13.58 -12.73
C GLN A 267 -13.04 -12.83 -11.44
N TYR A 268 -13.10 -11.50 -11.42
CA TYR A 268 -12.93 -10.71 -10.19
C TYR A 268 -14.04 -11.01 -9.19
N ALA A 269 -15.29 -10.98 -9.65
CA ALA A 269 -16.45 -11.30 -8.82
C ALA A 269 -16.39 -12.75 -8.28
N GLU A 270 -15.98 -13.72 -9.10
CA GLU A 270 -15.82 -15.12 -8.70
C GLU A 270 -14.71 -15.28 -7.64
N MET A 271 -13.56 -14.63 -7.81
CA MET A 271 -12.48 -14.65 -6.83
C MET A 271 -12.87 -13.96 -5.51
N ARG A 272 -13.58 -12.82 -5.57
CA ARG A 272 -14.14 -12.18 -4.37
C ARG A 272 -15.20 -13.06 -3.70
N ALA A 273 -16.04 -13.76 -4.47
CA ALA A 273 -17.04 -14.69 -3.92
C ALA A 273 -16.37 -15.86 -3.19
N LYS A 274 -15.31 -16.45 -3.75
CA LYS A 274 -14.49 -17.44 -3.03
C LYS A 274 -13.94 -16.88 -1.74
N TRP A 275 -13.41 -15.67 -1.76
CA TRP A 275 -12.91 -15.01 -0.56
C TRP A 275 -14.03 -14.78 0.48
N LYS A 276 -15.20 -14.28 0.09
CA LYS A 276 -16.37 -14.12 0.96
C LYS A 276 -16.79 -15.45 1.60
N MET A 277 -16.82 -16.55 0.84
CA MET A 277 -17.14 -17.88 1.39
C MET A 277 -16.14 -18.35 2.45
N ARG A 278 -14.86 -17.95 2.35
CA ARG A 278 -13.85 -18.27 3.37
C ARG A 278 -14.13 -17.55 4.70
N LEU A 279 -14.77 -16.38 4.63
CA LEU A 279 -15.09 -15.54 5.79
C LEU A 279 -16.44 -15.90 6.42
N LEU A 280 -17.47 -16.14 5.60
CA LEU A 280 -18.88 -16.33 6.03
C LEU A 280 -19.37 -17.78 5.95
N GLY A 281 -18.52 -18.70 5.47
CA GLY A 281 -18.89 -20.09 5.22
C GLY A 281 -19.80 -20.26 4.01
N THR A 282 -20.34 -21.47 3.86
CA THR A 282 -21.36 -21.82 2.86
C THR A 282 -22.63 -22.31 3.55
N THR A 283 -23.71 -22.48 2.80
CA THR A 283 -24.97 -23.02 3.33
C THR A 283 -25.00 -24.55 3.43
N GLN A 284 -23.96 -25.24 2.95
CA GLN A 284 -23.89 -26.70 2.84
C GLN A 284 -24.05 -27.41 4.20
N TYR A 285 -23.66 -26.75 5.29
CA TYR A 285 -23.64 -27.30 6.65
C TYR A 285 -24.44 -26.47 7.67
N ASP A 286 -25.43 -25.68 7.24
CA ASP A 286 -26.17 -24.79 8.15
C ASP A 286 -26.94 -25.53 9.27
N ASN A 287 -27.22 -26.82 9.09
CA ASN A 287 -27.84 -27.68 10.11
C ASN A 287 -26.82 -28.41 11.01
N ASP A 288 -25.52 -28.29 10.75
CA ASP A 288 -24.48 -28.90 11.58
C ASP A 288 -24.29 -28.10 12.88
N ALA A 289 -24.26 -28.79 14.01
CA ALA A 289 -24.21 -28.15 15.33
C ALA A 289 -22.94 -27.32 15.56
N ASP A 290 -21.79 -27.71 14.99
CA ASP A 290 -20.55 -26.96 15.14
C ASP A 290 -20.58 -25.68 14.28
N VAL A 291 -21.20 -25.76 13.09
CA VAL A 291 -21.40 -24.60 12.21
C VAL A 291 -22.37 -23.59 12.83
N GLN A 292 -23.51 -24.06 13.36
CA GLN A 292 -24.44 -23.20 14.09
C GLN A 292 -23.80 -22.53 15.30
N GLN A 293 -22.97 -23.27 16.04
CA GLN A 293 -22.21 -22.72 17.16
C GLN A 293 -21.23 -21.63 16.70
N TYR A 294 -20.52 -21.83 15.59
CA TYR A 294 -19.59 -20.85 15.05
C TYR A 294 -20.30 -19.57 14.57
N ARG A 295 -21.44 -19.70 13.88
CA ARG A 295 -22.28 -18.55 13.49
C ARG A 295 -22.81 -17.78 14.71
N ALA A 296 -23.30 -18.50 15.73
CA ALA A 296 -23.74 -17.90 16.98
C ALA A 296 -22.60 -17.16 17.73
N GLN A 297 -21.36 -17.66 17.63
CA GLN A 297 -20.18 -16.98 18.15
C GLN A 297 -19.90 -15.67 17.39
N ILE A 298 -19.98 -15.66 16.06
CA ILE A 298 -19.88 -14.42 15.26
C ILE A 298 -20.94 -13.41 15.72
N ALA A 299 -22.20 -13.83 15.82
CA ALA A 299 -23.31 -12.99 16.27
C ALA A 299 -23.05 -12.40 17.67
N THR A 300 -22.60 -13.23 18.61
CA THR A 300 -22.33 -12.80 19.99
C THR A 300 -21.16 -11.83 20.08
N GLU A 301 -20.03 -12.15 19.43
CA GLU A 301 -18.82 -11.31 19.48
C GLU A 301 -19.03 -9.97 18.79
N SER A 302 -19.70 -9.95 17.64
CA SER A 302 -20.00 -8.72 16.91
C SER A 302 -20.97 -7.82 17.67
N LEU A 303 -22.00 -8.39 18.31
CA LEU A 303 -22.92 -7.64 19.16
C LEU A 303 -22.22 -7.00 20.37
N ALA A 304 -21.30 -7.73 21.01
CA ALA A 304 -20.50 -7.17 22.11
C ALA A 304 -19.60 -6.01 21.64
N LEU A 305 -18.99 -6.13 20.46
CA LEU A 305 -18.21 -5.04 19.86
C LEU A 305 -19.08 -3.84 19.51
N TRP A 306 -20.26 -4.06 18.95
CA TRP A 306 -21.23 -3.00 18.65
C TRP A 306 -21.63 -2.21 19.90
N GLN A 307 -21.95 -2.92 20.99
CA GLN A 307 -22.38 -2.31 22.25
C GLN A 307 -21.27 -1.49 22.94
N THR A 308 -20.00 -1.81 22.67
CA THR A 308 -18.84 -1.16 23.29
C THR A 308 -18.10 -0.19 22.36
N LEU A 309 -18.55 -0.07 21.11
CA LEU A 309 -17.98 0.87 20.15
C LEU A 309 -18.22 2.31 20.64
N ASN A 310 -17.14 3.08 20.79
CA ASN A 310 -17.24 4.50 21.05
C ASN A 310 -17.79 5.21 19.80
N GLN A 311 -19.03 5.71 19.89
CA GLN A 311 -19.72 6.36 18.78
C GLN A 311 -19.63 7.90 18.79
N ALA A 312 -18.89 8.52 19.72
CA ALA A 312 -18.77 9.98 19.81
C ALA A 312 -18.19 10.59 18.54
N ALA A 313 -18.64 11.80 18.17
CA ALA A 313 -18.16 12.48 16.96
C ALA A 313 -16.68 12.91 17.08
N ASP A 314 -16.24 13.23 18.29
CA ASP A 314 -14.89 13.66 18.67
C ASP A 314 -14.06 12.53 19.30
N ARG A 315 -14.42 11.27 19.03
CA ARG A 315 -13.78 10.09 19.64
C ARG A 315 -12.26 10.09 19.41
N GLY A 316 -11.49 9.70 20.44
CA GLY A 316 -10.03 9.47 20.34
C GLY A 316 -9.64 8.00 20.05
N TYR A 317 -10.62 7.10 20.13
CA TYR A 317 -10.47 5.65 19.93
C TYR A 317 -11.80 5.04 19.49
N LEU A 318 -11.78 3.84 18.88
CA LEU A 318 -12.98 3.05 18.60
C LEU A 318 -13.32 2.16 19.79
N TRP A 319 -12.35 1.36 20.23
CA TRP A 319 -12.36 0.62 21.50
C TRP A 319 -11.11 0.95 22.31
N GLU A 320 -11.19 0.83 23.63
CA GLU A 320 -10.04 1.08 24.51
C GLU A 320 -8.89 0.12 24.18
N ARG A 321 -7.66 0.68 24.13
CA ARG A 321 -6.45 -0.12 23.88
C ARG A 321 -6.24 -1.10 25.03
N LYS A 322 -6.02 -2.37 24.69
CA LYS A 322 -5.67 -3.40 25.68
C LYS A 322 -4.33 -3.08 26.35
N PRO A 323 -4.18 -3.24 27.67
CA PRO A 323 -2.91 -2.97 28.36
C PRO A 323 -1.71 -3.79 27.85
N SER A 324 -1.96 -4.97 27.27
CA SER A 324 -0.96 -5.83 26.66
C SER A 324 -0.43 -5.31 25.32
N ASP A 325 -1.21 -4.47 24.64
CA ASP A 325 -0.94 -4.11 23.26
C ASP A 325 0.08 -2.97 23.20
N THR A 326 1.10 -3.15 22.37
CA THR A 326 1.93 -2.04 21.93
C THR A 326 1.10 -1.06 21.10
N VAL A 327 1.64 0.14 20.83
CA VAL A 327 0.94 1.12 19.98
C VAL A 327 0.64 0.54 18.59
N SER A 328 1.56 -0.22 17.99
CA SER A 328 1.32 -0.83 16.67
C SER A 328 0.35 -2.00 16.75
N ALA A 329 0.45 -2.84 17.78
CA ALA A 329 -0.46 -3.97 17.99
C ALA A 329 -1.91 -3.51 18.19
N ASP A 330 -2.13 -2.33 18.77
CA ASP A 330 -3.47 -1.75 18.89
C ASP A 330 -4.13 -1.54 17.52
N TYR A 331 -3.40 -1.12 16.48
CA TYR A 331 -3.99 -0.95 15.13
C TYR A 331 -4.50 -2.29 14.59
N THR A 332 -3.70 -3.36 14.74
CA THR A 332 -4.11 -4.73 14.41
C THR A 332 -5.39 -5.11 15.18
N THR A 333 -5.45 -4.82 16.48
CA THR A 333 -6.64 -5.05 17.31
C THR A 333 -7.85 -4.27 16.81
N GLN A 334 -7.72 -2.97 16.52
CA GLN A 334 -8.83 -2.14 16.07
C GLN A 334 -9.38 -2.61 14.70
N PHE A 335 -8.52 -2.89 13.72
CA PHE A 335 -8.97 -3.42 12.41
C PHE A 335 -9.55 -4.84 12.52
N THR A 336 -9.03 -5.67 13.42
CA THR A 336 -9.63 -6.98 13.72
C THR A 336 -11.04 -6.84 14.30
N ASN A 337 -11.26 -5.88 15.20
CA ASN A 337 -12.59 -5.60 15.73
C ASN A 337 -13.56 -5.07 14.66
N ILE A 338 -13.09 -4.19 13.77
CA ILE A 338 -13.88 -3.72 12.61
C ILE A 338 -14.29 -4.92 11.74
N LYS A 339 -13.36 -5.82 11.41
CA LYS A 339 -13.66 -7.05 10.66
C LYS A 339 -14.72 -7.90 11.36
N LYS A 340 -14.59 -8.13 12.67
CA LYS A 340 -15.57 -8.91 13.45
C LYS A 340 -16.96 -8.27 13.44
N LEU A 341 -17.03 -6.94 13.54
CA LEU A 341 -18.28 -6.20 13.44
C LEU A 341 -18.90 -6.36 12.03
N ALA A 342 -18.08 -6.30 10.98
CA ALA A 342 -18.52 -6.55 9.61
C ALA A 342 -19.01 -7.98 9.38
N LEU A 343 -18.35 -8.99 9.97
CA LEU A 343 -18.85 -10.37 9.93
C LEU A 343 -20.25 -10.48 10.57
N GLY A 344 -20.48 -9.80 11.69
CA GLY A 344 -21.79 -9.73 12.33
C GLY A 344 -22.86 -9.01 11.51
N TYR A 345 -22.48 -7.99 10.73
CA TYR A 345 -23.38 -7.29 9.82
C TYR A 345 -23.85 -8.20 8.67
N TYR A 346 -23.02 -9.14 8.21
CA TYR A 346 -23.36 -10.09 7.13
C TYR A 346 -23.79 -11.48 7.62
N GLU A 347 -23.90 -11.72 8.93
CA GLU A 347 -24.28 -13.03 9.48
C GLU A 347 -25.79 -13.04 9.82
N PRO A 348 -26.63 -13.84 9.12
CA PRO A 348 -28.08 -13.84 9.31
C PRO A 348 -28.56 -14.16 10.73
N SER A 349 -27.77 -14.91 11.51
CA SER A 349 -28.08 -15.21 12.91
C SER A 349 -27.83 -14.04 13.87
N SER A 350 -27.16 -12.99 13.41
CA SER A 350 -26.78 -11.82 14.20
C SER A 350 -27.91 -10.82 14.34
N GLU A 351 -28.04 -10.21 15.52
CA GLU A 351 -28.93 -9.06 15.71
C GLU A 351 -28.50 -7.83 14.91
N LEU A 352 -27.27 -7.82 14.38
CA LEU A 352 -26.71 -6.71 13.60
C LEU A 352 -26.94 -6.87 12.08
N PHE A 353 -27.54 -7.99 11.67
CA PHE A 353 -27.69 -8.36 10.27
C PHE A 353 -28.35 -7.24 9.45
N GLU A 354 -27.61 -6.75 8.44
CA GLU A 354 -28.02 -5.71 7.48
C GLU A 354 -28.55 -4.39 8.08
N LYS A 355 -28.24 -4.09 9.36
CA LYS A 355 -28.66 -2.84 10.00
C LYS A 355 -27.91 -1.62 9.45
N PRO A 356 -28.59 -0.61 8.87
CA PRO A 356 -27.94 0.54 8.25
C PRO A 356 -26.99 1.31 9.20
N GLU A 357 -27.37 1.44 10.48
CA GLU A 357 -26.55 2.09 11.50
C GLU A 357 -25.25 1.35 11.80
N VAL A 358 -25.22 0.02 11.64
CA VAL A 358 -24.02 -0.79 11.82
C VAL A 358 -23.09 -0.62 10.62
N TYR A 359 -23.65 -0.62 9.40
CA TYR A 359 -22.88 -0.32 8.18
C TYR A 359 -22.20 1.06 8.27
N ASP A 360 -22.96 2.09 8.61
CA ASP A 360 -22.44 3.45 8.78
C ASP A 360 -21.31 3.51 9.82
N ALA A 361 -21.45 2.80 10.94
CA ALA A 361 -20.41 2.74 11.96
C ALA A 361 -19.15 1.99 11.53
N ILE A 362 -19.27 0.92 10.74
CA ILE A 362 -18.13 0.20 10.15
C ILE A 362 -17.36 1.14 9.22
N VAL A 363 -18.07 1.81 8.31
CA VAL A 363 -17.49 2.75 7.34
C VAL A 363 -16.79 3.91 8.07
N LYS A 364 -17.45 4.55 9.03
CA LYS A 364 -16.87 5.62 9.86
C LYS A 364 -15.70 5.12 10.73
N GLY A 365 -15.72 3.87 11.15
CA GLY A 365 -14.62 3.24 11.88
C GLY A 365 -13.36 3.13 11.02
N ILE A 366 -13.51 2.72 9.76
CA ILE A 366 -12.40 2.67 8.80
C ILE A 366 -11.87 4.09 8.52
N GLU A 367 -12.77 5.06 8.27
CA GLU A 367 -12.40 6.47 8.07
C GLU A 367 -11.62 7.02 9.26
N PHE A 368 -12.09 6.77 10.49
CA PHE A 368 -11.41 7.18 11.70
C PHE A 368 -9.97 6.61 11.79
N MET A 369 -9.78 5.33 11.45
CA MET A 369 -8.45 4.72 11.47
C MET A 369 -7.52 5.34 10.41
N ILE A 370 -8.03 5.64 9.22
CA ILE A 370 -7.25 6.21 8.13
C ILE A 370 -6.94 7.69 8.37
N ASP A 371 -7.96 8.50 8.65
CA ASP A 371 -7.86 9.96 8.70
C ASP A 371 -7.34 10.43 10.06
N THR A 372 -7.93 9.94 11.16
CA THR A 372 -7.60 10.40 12.52
C THR A 372 -6.42 9.66 13.11
N LYS A 373 -6.38 8.33 12.97
CA LYS A 373 -5.24 7.51 13.45
C LYS A 373 -4.11 7.41 12.43
N LYS A 374 -4.24 8.03 11.25
CA LYS A 374 -3.19 8.13 10.23
C LYS A 374 -2.69 6.77 9.73
N TYR A 375 -3.57 5.77 9.64
CA TYR A 375 -3.28 4.55 8.87
C TYR A 375 -3.34 4.89 7.37
N ASN A 376 -2.32 5.58 6.86
CA ASN A 376 -2.35 6.27 5.57
C ASN A 376 -1.32 5.74 4.55
N GLY A 377 -0.62 4.64 4.87
CA GLY A 377 0.37 4.03 3.97
C GLY A 377 1.80 4.58 4.10
N THR A 378 2.00 5.68 4.83
CA THR A 378 3.31 6.36 4.95
C THR A 378 3.80 6.44 6.39
N TYR A 379 2.89 6.43 7.35
CA TYR A 379 3.19 6.46 8.77
C TYR A 379 3.37 5.04 9.33
N TYR A 380 4.40 4.83 10.14
CA TYR A 380 4.48 3.62 10.96
C TYR A 380 5.31 3.87 12.22
N THR A 381 5.04 3.08 13.26
CA THR A 381 5.83 3.03 14.49
C THR A 381 5.75 1.63 15.09
N GLY A 382 6.70 1.26 15.96
CA GLY A 382 6.73 -0.07 16.55
C GLY A 382 7.01 -1.16 15.52
N ASN A 383 6.22 -2.24 15.54
CA ASN A 383 6.46 -3.41 14.71
C ASN A 383 5.90 -3.20 13.29
N TRP A 384 6.74 -3.30 12.27
CA TRP A 384 6.36 -3.16 10.86
C TRP A 384 5.23 -4.12 10.46
N TRP A 385 5.20 -5.31 11.06
CA TRP A 385 4.24 -6.36 10.75
C TRP A 385 2.80 -5.90 11.00
N ASP A 386 2.55 -5.13 12.06
CA ASP A 386 1.21 -4.62 12.38
C ASP A 386 0.67 -3.69 11.28
N TRP A 387 1.55 -2.96 10.60
CA TRP A 387 1.15 -2.01 9.56
C TRP A 387 0.92 -2.71 8.22
N GLN A 388 1.87 -3.56 7.83
CA GLN A 388 1.91 -4.18 6.51
C GLN A 388 1.08 -5.47 6.40
N ILE A 389 0.85 -6.17 7.52
CA ILE A 389 0.18 -7.47 7.54
C ILE A 389 -0.97 -7.45 8.56
N GLY A 390 -0.69 -7.19 9.83
CA GLY A 390 -1.63 -7.33 10.94
C GLY A 390 -2.88 -6.46 10.83
N SER A 391 -2.74 -5.20 10.39
CA SER A 391 -3.86 -4.29 10.12
C SER A 391 -4.36 -4.41 8.69
N ALA A 392 -3.45 -4.64 7.74
CA ALA A 392 -3.74 -4.67 6.32
C ALA A 392 -4.68 -5.82 5.94
N GLN A 393 -4.46 -7.02 6.49
CA GLN A 393 -5.28 -8.19 6.15
C GLN A 393 -6.72 -8.08 6.70
N PRO A 394 -6.98 -7.71 7.97
CA PRO A 394 -8.35 -7.51 8.44
C PRO A 394 -9.08 -6.37 7.71
N LEU A 395 -8.39 -5.29 7.34
CA LEU A 395 -8.97 -4.26 6.49
C LEU A 395 -9.31 -4.82 5.10
N THR A 396 -8.41 -5.58 4.48
CA THR A 396 -8.66 -6.24 3.18
C THR A 396 -9.89 -7.15 3.25
N ASP A 397 -9.99 -8.02 4.26
CA ASP A 397 -11.14 -8.90 4.45
C ASP A 397 -12.44 -8.11 4.62
N THR A 398 -12.40 -7.01 5.38
CA THR A 398 -13.55 -6.13 5.58
C THR A 398 -13.98 -5.49 4.28
N LEU A 399 -13.05 -4.98 3.47
CA LEU A 399 -13.37 -4.36 2.18
C LEU A 399 -13.88 -5.38 1.15
N ILE A 400 -13.41 -6.63 1.19
CA ILE A 400 -13.96 -7.72 0.37
C ILE A 400 -15.43 -7.95 0.69
N LEU A 401 -15.80 -7.94 1.97
CA LEU A 401 -17.20 -8.05 2.39
C LEU A 401 -18.02 -6.85 1.90
N LEU A 402 -17.54 -5.62 2.18
CA LEU A 402 -18.21 -4.35 1.88
C LEU A 402 -18.20 -3.93 0.40
N HIS A 403 -17.46 -4.62 -0.48
CA HIS A 403 -17.17 -4.18 -1.85
C HIS A 403 -18.42 -3.70 -2.61
N ASP A 404 -19.46 -4.53 -2.65
CA ASP A 404 -20.66 -4.26 -3.43
C ASP A 404 -21.48 -3.12 -2.81
N ASP A 405 -21.55 -3.06 -1.48
CA ASP A 405 -22.23 -1.98 -0.75
C ASP A 405 -21.52 -0.64 -0.92
N LEU A 406 -20.18 -0.62 -0.90
CA LEU A 406 -19.40 0.58 -1.18
C LEU A 406 -19.61 1.05 -2.62
N LEU A 407 -19.58 0.17 -3.62
CA LEU A 407 -19.85 0.57 -5.01
C LEU A 407 -21.28 1.10 -5.20
N ASN A 408 -22.25 0.59 -4.44
CA ASN A 408 -23.64 1.04 -4.53
C ASN A 408 -23.93 2.33 -3.75
N THR A 409 -23.16 2.62 -2.70
CA THR A 409 -23.42 3.76 -1.80
C THR A 409 -22.43 4.91 -1.99
N ASP A 410 -21.13 4.63 -2.04
CA ASP A 410 -20.07 5.61 -2.20
C ASP A 410 -18.78 4.95 -2.71
N ALA A 411 -18.66 4.85 -4.04
CA ALA A 411 -17.52 4.20 -4.68
C ALA A 411 -16.17 4.89 -4.40
N GLU A 412 -16.14 6.16 -3.98
CA GLU A 412 -14.89 6.85 -3.63
C GLU A 412 -14.27 6.28 -2.36
N LYS A 413 -15.11 5.81 -1.43
CA LYS A 413 -14.64 5.19 -0.19
C LYS A 413 -13.89 3.90 -0.47
N LEU A 414 -14.23 3.15 -1.51
CA LEU A 414 -13.44 1.98 -1.90
C LEU A 414 -12.01 2.38 -2.28
N ASN A 415 -11.84 3.44 -3.07
CA ASN A 415 -10.52 3.97 -3.43
C ASN A 415 -9.78 4.53 -2.20
N LYS A 416 -10.47 5.30 -1.35
CA LYS A 416 -9.91 5.84 -0.11
C LYS A 416 -9.43 4.75 0.84
N PHE A 417 -10.21 3.69 1.03
CA PHE A 417 -9.90 2.64 2.00
C PHE A 417 -8.86 1.65 1.50
N THR A 418 -8.70 1.51 0.19
CA THR A 418 -7.63 0.70 -0.41
C THR A 418 -6.31 1.46 -0.52
N ALA A 419 -6.30 2.79 -0.57
CA ALA A 419 -5.08 3.59 -0.74
C ALA A 419 -3.97 3.28 0.30
N PRO A 420 -4.23 3.16 1.61
CA PRO A 420 -3.19 2.76 2.57
C PRO A 420 -2.62 1.36 2.29
N LEU A 421 -3.48 0.42 1.88
CA LEU A 421 -3.08 -0.95 1.55
C LEU A 421 -2.15 -0.98 0.32
N MET A 422 -2.45 -0.16 -0.69
CA MET A 422 -1.62 0.00 -1.90
C MET A 422 -0.22 0.54 -1.60
N LEU A 423 -0.06 1.29 -0.50
CA LEU A 423 1.22 1.86 -0.10
C LEU A 423 2.01 0.93 0.83
N TYR A 424 1.37 0.38 1.87
CA TYR A 424 2.03 -0.59 2.76
C TYR A 424 2.38 -1.88 2.03
N ALA A 425 1.48 -2.41 1.20
CA ALA A 425 1.69 -3.60 0.38
C ALA A 425 1.81 -3.21 -1.10
N LYS A 426 2.76 -2.34 -1.43
CA LYS A 426 2.99 -1.88 -2.81
C LYS A 426 3.46 -3.01 -3.73
N ASP A 427 4.38 -3.83 -3.24
CA ASP A 427 5.01 -4.94 -3.95
C ASP A 427 5.11 -6.14 -3.00
N PRO A 428 4.65 -7.34 -3.40
CA PRO A 428 4.81 -8.56 -2.62
C PRO A 428 6.23 -8.81 -2.08
N ASN A 429 7.24 -8.42 -2.85
CA ASN A 429 8.65 -8.69 -2.56
C ASN A 429 9.28 -7.73 -1.54
N ILE A 430 8.58 -6.69 -1.09
CA ILE A 430 9.13 -5.64 -0.23
C ILE A 430 8.52 -5.76 1.17
N GLN A 431 9.34 -6.12 2.15
CA GLN A 431 9.04 -6.09 3.57
C GLN A 431 9.59 -4.79 4.20
N TRP A 432 8.90 -4.18 5.16
CA TRP A 432 9.41 -2.97 5.84
C TRP A 432 10.38 -3.25 7.01
N PRO A 433 11.34 -2.34 7.31
CA PRO A 433 11.85 -1.24 6.48
C PRO A 433 12.81 -1.75 5.38
N ILE A 434 12.28 -1.92 4.17
CA ILE A 434 12.96 -2.28 2.90
C ILE A 434 13.91 -3.49 2.98
N TYR A 435 13.35 -4.65 3.29
CA TYR A 435 13.93 -5.98 3.11
C TYR A 435 13.24 -6.71 1.96
N ARG A 436 13.91 -7.74 1.41
CA ARG A 436 13.25 -8.67 0.48
C ARG A 436 12.39 -9.64 1.28
N ALA A 437 11.09 -9.67 1.00
CA ALA A 437 10.18 -10.63 1.60
C ALA A 437 10.45 -12.05 1.07
N THR A 438 10.41 -13.04 1.96
CA THR A 438 10.57 -14.47 1.66
C THR A 438 9.56 -15.29 2.46
N GLY A 439 9.37 -16.55 2.08
CA GLY A 439 8.57 -17.52 2.84
C GLY A 439 7.19 -16.99 3.23
N ALA A 440 6.83 -17.15 4.51
CA ALA A 440 5.54 -16.72 5.04
C ALA A 440 5.26 -15.21 4.83
N ASN A 441 6.26 -14.35 5.05
CA ASN A 441 6.07 -12.91 4.93
C ASN A 441 5.72 -12.51 3.49
N LEU A 442 6.36 -13.14 2.50
CA LEU A 442 6.03 -12.92 1.09
C LEU A 442 4.57 -13.29 0.81
N THR A 443 4.12 -14.46 1.27
CA THR A 443 2.72 -14.87 1.07
C THR A 443 1.73 -13.98 1.82
N ASP A 444 2.05 -13.52 3.04
CA ASP A 444 1.17 -12.67 3.84
C ASP A 444 0.99 -11.27 3.23
N ILE A 445 2.07 -10.67 2.71
CA ILE A 445 2.00 -9.40 1.97
C ILE A 445 1.20 -9.61 0.68
N SER A 446 1.45 -10.73 -0.01
CA SER A 446 0.75 -11.07 -1.27
C SER A 446 -0.76 -11.20 -1.10
N ILE A 447 -1.28 -11.59 0.07
CA ILE A 447 -2.72 -11.59 0.34
C ILE A 447 -3.31 -10.18 0.20
N THR A 448 -2.67 -9.16 0.78
CA THR A 448 -3.15 -7.77 0.65
C THR A 448 -2.99 -7.26 -0.78
N VAL A 449 -1.93 -7.64 -1.49
CA VAL A 449 -1.75 -7.30 -2.91
C VAL A 449 -2.85 -7.92 -3.77
N LEU A 450 -3.15 -9.21 -3.56
CA LEU A 450 -4.25 -9.91 -4.21
C LEU A 450 -5.57 -9.22 -3.91
N GLY A 451 -5.87 -8.96 -2.63
CA GLY A 451 -7.14 -8.35 -2.23
C GLY A 451 -7.34 -6.97 -2.85
N THR A 452 -6.32 -6.11 -2.87
CA THR A 452 -6.39 -4.81 -3.55
C THR A 452 -6.52 -4.95 -5.06
N GLY A 453 -5.88 -5.95 -5.68
CA GLY A 453 -6.11 -6.30 -7.08
C GLY A 453 -7.57 -6.67 -7.38
N LEU A 454 -8.19 -7.46 -6.51
CA LEU A 454 -9.60 -7.87 -6.65
C LEU A 454 -10.59 -6.74 -6.35
N LEU A 455 -10.29 -5.86 -5.39
CA LEU A 455 -11.13 -4.72 -5.04
C LEU A 455 -11.09 -3.63 -6.12
N LEU A 456 -9.92 -3.43 -6.73
CA LEU A 456 -9.68 -2.36 -7.71
C LEU A 456 -9.77 -2.81 -9.17
N GLU A 457 -10.02 -4.11 -9.42
CA GLU A 457 -9.96 -4.70 -10.77
C GLU A 457 -8.60 -4.45 -11.46
N ASP A 458 -7.53 -4.54 -10.68
CA ASP A 458 -6.17 -4.23 -11.10
C ASP A 458 -5.41 -5.50 -11.53
N ASN A 459 -5.39 -5.75 -12.84
CA ASN A 459 -4.67 -6.87 -13.47
C ASN A 459 -3.18 -6.88 -13.09
N GLN A 460 -2.53 -5.71 -12.99
CA GLN A 460 -1.10 -5.64 -12.74
C GLN A 460 -0.76 -6.18 -11.35
N ARG A 461 -1.63 -5.93 -10.36
CA ARG A 461 -1.45 -6.48 -9.01
C ARG A 461 -1.64 -7.98 -8.97
N LEU A 462 -2.61 -8.51 -9.72
CA LEU A 462 -2.78 -9.96 -9.84
C LEU A 462 -1.56 -10.62 -10.49
N VAL A 463 -0.99 -10.00 -11.52
CA VAL A 463 0.28 -10.45 -12.14
C VAL A 463 1.44 -10.40 -11.14
N GLN A 464 1.58 -9.33 -10.36
CA GLN A 464 2.61 -9.24 -9.32
C GLN A 464 2.54 -10.40 -8.32
N VAL A 465 1.33 -10.79 -7.90
CA VAL A 465 1.12 -11.96 -7.03
C VAL A 465 1.52 -13.24 -7.75
N GLN A 466 1.03 -13.44 -8.98
CA GLN A 466 1.31 -14.62 -9.80
C GLN A 466 2.81 -14.81 -10.09
N GLU A 467 3.58 -13.73 -10.22
CA GLU A 467 5.03 -13.76 -10.46
C GLU A 467 5.84 -13.94 -9.16
N ALA A 468 5.42 -13.31 -8.05
CA ALA A 468 6.21 -13.29 -6.82
C ALA A 468 6.00 -14.55 -5.97
N VAL A 469 4.75 -14.97 -5.77
CA VAL A 469 4.38 -16.04 -4.83
C VAL A 469 5.04 -17.38 -5.16
N PRO A 470 5.12 -17.84 -6.43
CA PRO A 470 5.72 -19.14 -6.73
C PRO A 470 7.18 -19.30 -6.30
N SER A 471 7.89 -18.19 -6.03
CA SER A 471 9.26 -18.26 -5.50
C SER A 471 9.37 -18.97 -4.15
N VAL A 472 8.31 -19.03 -3.33
CA VAL A 472 8.29 -19.78 -2.06
C VAL A 472 8.23 -21.31 -2.25
N LEU A 473 7.90 -21.77 -3.46
CA LEU A 473 7.83 -23.19 -3.81
C LEU A 473 9.19 -23.79 -4.19
N LYS A 474 10.21 -22.94 -4.38
CA LYS A 474 11.53 -23.42 -4.78
C LYS A 474 12.14 -24.26 -3.67
N SER A 475 12.65 -25.43 -4.03
CA SER A 475 13.46 -26.21 -3.10
C SER A 475 14.83 -25.55 -2.91
N VAL A 476 15.32 -25.54 -1.67
CA VAL A 476 16.59 -24.94 -1.27
C VAL A 476 17.50 -25.97 -0.61
N SER A 477 18.80 -25.68 -0.60
CA SER A 477 19.84 -26.47 0.10
C SER A 477 20.46 -25.73 1.29
N SER A 478 20.14 -24.45 1.46
CA SER A 478 20.54 -23.60 2.58
C SER A 478 19.61 -22.38 2.66
N GLY A 479 19.40 -21.84 3.86
CA GLY A 479 18.55 -20.67 4.06
C GLY A 479 17.05 -21.00 4.16
N ASP A 480 16.22 -19.96 4.05
CA ASP A 480 14.76 -20.08 4.11
C ASP A 480 14.20 -20.92 2.94
N GLY A 481 13.25 -21.81 3.24
CA GLY A 481 12.47 -22.50 2.20
C GLY A 481 12.23 -23.98 2.46
N LEU A 482 11.88 -24.66 1.37
CA LEU A 482 11.45 -26.06 1.34
C LEU A 482 12.65 -26.99 1.04
N TYR A 483 12.85 -28.02 1.86
CA TYR A 483 13.94 -28.98 1.68
C TYR A 483 13.42 -30.35 1.19
N PRO A 484 14.20 -31.09 0.39
CA PRO A 484 13.77 -32.37 -0.18
C PRO A 484 13.42 -33.46 0.85
N ASP A 485 13.99 -33.40 2.06
CA ASP A 485 13.74 -34.34 3.14
C ASP A 485 12.45 -34.05 3.94
N GLY A 486 11.70 -33.00 3.59
CA GLY A 486 10.50 -32.56 4.29
C GLY A 486 10.75 -31.46 5.32
N SER A 487 12.00 -31.01 5.49
CA SER A 487 12.32 -29.88 6.36
C SER A 487 11.81 -28.57 5.80
N LEU A 488 11.45 -27.65 6.70
CA LEU A 488 11.17 -26.26 6.37
C LEU A 488 11.98 -25.37 7.32
N ILE A 489 12.80 -24.50 6.75
CA ILE A 489 13.60 -23.52 7.48
C ILE A 489 13.08 -22.12 7.23
N GLN A 490 13.06 -21.31 8.29
CA GLN A 490 12.79 -19.88 8.22
C GLN A 490 13.76 -19.14 9.15
N HIS A 491 13.93 -17.82 8.93
CA HIS A 491 14.85 -16.97 9.67
C HIS A 491 16.31 -17.44 9.52
N GLY A 492 16.65 -17.85 8.30
CA GLY A 492 17.97 -18.30 7.86
C GLY A 492 18.29 -19.74 8.22
N TYR A 493 17.98 -20.18 9.45
CA TYR A 493 18.54 -21.43 10.00
C TYR A 493 17.71 -22.09 11.11
N PHE A 494 16.44 -21.71 11.30
CA PHE A 494 15.59 -22.33 12.31
C PHE A 494 14.56 -23.32 11.73
N PRO A 495 14.42 -24.52 12.32
CA PRO A 495 13.40 -25.50 11.92
C PRO A 495 12.00 -24.99 12.27
N TYR A 496 11.12 -24.89 11.25
CA TYR A 496 9.93 -24.05 11.37
C TYR A 496 8.64 -24.61 10.75
N ASN A 497 8.58 -25.90 10.37
CA ASN A 497 7.37 -26.52 9.82
C ASN A 497 6.10 -26.16 10.62
N GLY A 498 6.16 -26.20 11.96
CA GLY A 498 5.03 -26.04 12.85
C GLY A 498 4.61 -24.61 13.19
N SER A 499 5.27 -23.58 12.65
CA SER A 499 4.76 -22.20 12.74
C SER A 499 4.96 -21.37 11.48
N TYR A 500 6.14 -20.85 11.18
CA TYR A 500 6.32 -20.09 9.92
C TYR A 500 6.02 -20.94 8.68
N GLY A 501 6.29 -22.25 8.72
CA GLY A 501 5.85 -23.16 7.68
C GLY A 501 4.33 -23.23 7.56
N ASN A 502 3.60 -23.27 8.68
CA ASN A 502 2.15 -23.17 8.67
C ASN A 502 1.66 -21.83 8.11
N GLU A 503 2.33 -20.73 8.41
CA GLU A 503 1.99 -19.42 7.84
C GLU A 503 2.22 -19.40 6.31
N LEU A 504 3.32 -19.98 5.82
CA LEU A 504 3.61 -20.14 4.39
C LEU A 504 2.55 -20.99 3.69
N LEU A 505 2.22 -22.17 4.22
CA LEU A 505 1.19 -23.06 3.65
C LEU A 505 -0.18 -22.39 3.62
N LYS A 506 -0.53 -21.67 4.69
CA LYS A 506 -1.78 -20.89 4.78
C LYS A 506 -1.82 -19.82 3.70
N GLY A 507 -0.77 -19.00 3.61
CA GLY A 507 -0.69 -17.89 2.67
C GLY A 507 -0.73 -18.37 1.22
N PHE A 508 0.15 -19.31 0.85
CA PHE A 508 0.16 -19.91 -0.49
C PHE A 508 -1.18 -20.59 -0.81
N GLY A 509 -1.68 -21.44 0.10
CA GLY A 509 -2.91 -22.19 -0.11
C GLY A 509 -4.13 -21.30 -0.33
N ARG A 510 -4.26 -20.20 0.43
CA ARG A 510 -5.35 -19.23 0.27
C ARG A 510 -5.26 -18.49 -1.06
N ILE A 511 -4.07 -18.05 -1.46
CA ILE A 511 -3.86 -17.37 -2.75
C ILE A 511 -4.21 -18.33 -3.90
N GLN A 512 -3.66 -19.55 -3.88
CA GLN A 512 -3.92 -20.54 -4.91
C GLN A 512 -5.41 -20.87 -5.05
N THR A 513 -6.12 -21.10 -3.95
CA THR A 513 -7.54 -21.49 -4.00
C THR A 513 -8.45 -20.35 -4.46
N ILE A 514 -8.10 -19.10 -4.14
CA ILE A 514 -8.81 -17.93 -4.69
C ILE A 514 -8.60 -17.86 -6.21
N LEU A 515 -7.34 -17.93 -6.67
CA LEU A 515 -6.97 -17.77 -8.08
C LEU A 515 -7.36 -18.98 -8.96
N GLN A 516 -7.64 -20.14 -8.38
CA GLN A 516 -7.93 -21.38 -9.11
C GLN A 516 -9.04 -21.21 -10.18
N GLY A 517 -8.79 -21.63 -11.42
CA GLY A 517 -9.75 -21.50 -12.53
C GLY A 517 -9.89 -20.09 -13.11
N SER A 518 -9.08 -19.13 -12.66
CA SER A 518 -8.95 -17.80 -13.28
C SER A 518 -7.73 -17.75 -14.20
N ASP A 519 -7.63 -16.68 -15.00
CA ASP A 519 -6.46 -16.39 -15.84
C ASP A 519 -5.18 -16.17 -15.01
N TRP A 520 -5.32 -15.89 -13.71
CA TRP A 520 -4.22 -15.68 -12.76
C TRP A 520 -3.91 -16.90 -11.91
N GLU A 521 -4.51 -18.07 -12.18
CA GLU A 521 -4.13 -19.31 -11.49
C GLU A 521 -2.61 -19.53 -11.59
N MET A 522 -1.97 -19.86 -10.46
CA MET A 522 -0.52 -20.07 -10.44
C MET A 522 -0.22 -21.49 -10.92
N ASN A 523 0.47 -21.59 -12.06
CA ASN A 523 0.83 -22.85 -12.71
C ASN A 523 2.37 -23.06 -12.68
N ASP A 524 2.96 -23.07 -11.49
CA ASP A 524 4.41 -23.26 -11.32
C ASP A 524 4.77 -24.74 -11.07
N PRO A 525 5.70 -25.34 -11.84
CA PRO A 525 6.08 -26.75 -11.67
C PRO A 525 6.73 -27.07 -10.31
N ASN A 526 7.28 -26.07 -9.61
CA ASN A 526 7.84 -26.21 -8.27
C ASN A 526 6.77 -26.50 -7.20
N ILE A 527 5.48 -26.43 -7.52
CA ILE A 527 4.41 -26.86 -6.60
C ILE A 527 4.59 -28.32 -6.14
N SER A 528 5.28 -29.14 -6.94
CA SER A 528 5.72 -30.48 -6.57
C SER A 528 6.62 -30.52 -5.32
N ASN A 529 7.42 -29.49 -5.07
CA ASN A 529 8.24 -29.39 -3.85
C ASN A 529 7.37 -29.16 -2.61
N LEU A 530 6.30 -28.37 -2.73
CA LEU A 530 5.32 -28.20 -1.65
C LEU A 530 4.63 -29.52 -1.35
N PHE A 531 4.20 -30.25 -2.38
CA PHE A 531 3.62 -31.58 -2.20
C PHE A 531 4.60 -32.56 -1.54
N ASN A 532 5.88 -32.54 -1.91
CA ASN A 532 6.91 -33.34 -1.26
C ASN A 532 7.10 -32.97 0.23
N VAL A 533 7.09 -31.69 0.58
CA VAL A 533 7.18 -31.25 1.99
C VAL A 533 5.90 -31.58 2.77
N VAL A 534 4.74 -31.55 2.13
CA VAL A 534 3.49 -32.02 2.76
C VAL A 534 3.57 -33.50 3.08
N ASP A 535 3.97 -34.32 2.10
CA ASP A 535 4.10 -35.77 2.26
C ASP A 535 5.19 -36.15 3.29
N LYS A 536 6.45 -35.78 3.03
CA LYS A 536 7.60 -36.19 3.87
C LYS A 536 7.79 -35.38 5.14
N GLY A 537 7.28 -34.15 5.15
CA GLY A 537 7.33 -33.24 6.29
C GLY A 537 6.06 -33.33 7.10
N TYR A 538 5.00 -32.66 6.68
CA TYR A 538 3.80 -32.45 7.51
C TYR A 538 3.08 -33.74 7.91
N LEU A 539 2.80 -34.66 6.98
CA LEU A 539 2.14 -35.93 7.31
C LEU A 539 3.01 -36.82 8.21
N GLN A 540 4.33 -36.79 8.02
CA GLN A 540 5.27 -37.56 8.83
C GLN A 540 5.58 -36.93 10.19
N LEU A 541 5.61 -35.60 10.31
CA LEU A 541 5.89 -34.88 11.56
C LEU A 541 4.71 -34.92 12.53
N MET A 542 3.48 -34.92 12.02
CA MET A 542 2.27 -34.91 12.85
C MET A 542 2.13 -36.22 13.66
N VAL A 543 1.81 -36.08 14.95
CA VAL A 543 1.60 -37.20 15.89
C VAL A 543 0.24 -37.04 16.56
N ASN A 544 -0.72 -37.90 16.23
CA ASN A 544 -2.07 -37.90 16.83
C ASN A 544 -2.73 -36.51 16.85
N GLY A 545 -2.64 -35.77 15.75
CA GLY A 545 -3.19 -34.42 15.62
C GLY A 545 -2.32 -33.30 16.20
N LYS A 546 -1.15 -33.62 16.74
CA LYS A 546 -0.17 -32.64 17.26
C LYS A 546 0.94 -32.38 16.28
N MET A 547 1.34 -31.12 16.17
CA MET A 547 2.60 -30.73 15.55
C MET A 547 3.68 -30.63 16.65
N PRO A 548 4.75 -31.43 16.61
CA PRO A 548 5.76 -31.45 17.66
C PRO A 548 6.46 -30.10 17.87
N SER A 549 6.68 -29.72 19.12
CA SER A 549 7.29 -28.44 19.51
C SER A 549 8.70 -28.22 18.90
N MET A 550 9.42 -29.29 18.59
CA MET A 550 10.78 -29.25 18.05
C MET A 550 10.91 -28.58 16.66
N VAL A 551 9.80 -28.36 15.97
CA VAL A 551 9.74 -27.69 14.65
C VAL A 551 8.90 -26.39 14.68
N SER A 552 8.69 -25.81 15.86
CA SER A 552 7.86 -24.61 16.06
C SER A 552 8.65 -23.36 16.50
N GLY A 553 9.98 -23.44 16.58
CA GLY A 553 10.86 -22.34 16.96
C GLY A 553 10.41 -21.62 18.24
N ARG A 554 10.43 -20.29 18.25
CA ARG A 554 10.00 -19.49 19.43
C ARG A 554 8.51 -19.62 19.77
N SER A 555 7.68 -20.12 18.86
CA SER A 555 6.23 -20.23 19.02
C SER A 555 5.83 -21.20 20.14
N ILE A 556 6.73 -22.08 20.56
CA ILE A 556 6.53 -22.96 21.73
C ILE A 556 6.27 -22.19 23.04
N SER A 557 6.68 -20.92 23.08
CA SER A 557 6.49 -20.03 24.24
C SER A 557 5.21 -19.21 24.19
N ARG A 558 4.48 -19.25 23.08
CA ARG A 558 3.15 -18.67 22.94
C ARG A 558 2.17 -19.62 23.61
N ALA A 559 2.16 -19.62 24.95
CA ALA A 559 1.09 -20.27 25.67
C ALA A 559 -0.22 -19.59 25.22
N PRO A 560 -1.18 -20.33 24.63
CA PRO A 560 -2.54 -19.83 24.65
C PRO A 560 -2.95 -19.63 26.12
N GLU A 561 -4.08 -19.02 26.40
CA GLU A 561 -4.67 -18.97 27.76
C GLU A 561 -4.98 -20.38 28.36
N THR A 562 -4.45 -21.45 27.77
CA THR A 562 -4.59 -22.85 28.17
C THR A 562 -3.21 -23.51 28.30
N ASN A 563 -3.10 -24.41 29.27
CA ASN A 563 -1.90 -25.13 29.71
C ASN A 563 -0.96 -25.60 28.56
N PRO A 564 0.38 -25.59 28.72
CA PRO A 564 1.38 -26.03 27.73
C PRO A 564 1.07 -27.32 26.93
N PHE A 565 0.25 -28.24 27.45
CA PHE A 565 -0.27 -29.40 26.69
C PHE A 565 -1.05 -29.03 25.42
N THR A 566 -1.65 -27.83 25.32
CA THR A 566 -2.47 -27.41 24.18
C THR A 566 -1.65 -26.82 23.03
N THR A 567 -0.43 -26.34 23.25
CA THR A 567 0.37 -25.62 22.23
C THR A 567 0.66 -26.47 20.98
N GLU A 568 0.96 -27.75 21.15
CA GLU A 568 1.18 -28.67 20.02
C GLU A 568 -0.11 -29.00 19.27
N PHE A 569 -1.26 -29.00 19.96
CA PHE A 569 -2.56 -29.15 19.32
C PHE A 569 -2.99 -27.88 18.59
N GLU A 570 -2.70 -26.69 19.12
CA GLU A 570 -2.97 -25.44 18.40
C GLU A 570 -2.12 -25.35 17.13
N SER A 571 -0.84 -25.73 17.19
CA SER A 571 0.03 -25.84 16.00
C SER A 571 -0.44 -26.95 15.04
N GLY A 572 -0.93 -28.07 15.60
CA GLY A 572 -1.52 -29.16 14.83
C GLY A 572 -2.83 -28.78 14.15
N LYS A 573 -3.65 -27.95 14.79
CA LYS A 573 -4.89 -27.39 14.24
C LYS A 573 -4.58 -26.51 13.04
N GLU A 574 -3.59 -25.61 13.15
CA GLU A 574 -3.12 -24.82 12.02
C GLU A 574 -2.67 -25.72 10.87
N THR A 575 -1.91 -26.77 11.19
CA THR A 575 -1.45 -27.76 10.20
C THR A 575 -2.62 -28.46 9.51
N ILE A 576 -3.60 -28.98 10.26
CA ILE A 576 -4.77 -29.66 9.70
C ILE A 576 -5.57 -28.71 8.79
N ALA A 577 -5.80 -27.49 9.23
CA ALA A 577 -6.50 -26.47 8.45
C ALA A 577 -5.74 -26.06 7.18
N ASN A 578 -4.41 -26.12 7.18
CA ASN A 578 -3.59 -25.90 5.99
C ASN A 578 -3.64 -27.09 5.05
N LEU A 579 -3.55 -28.31 5.57
CA LEU A 579 -3.62 -29.53 4.77
C LEU A 579 -4.96 -29.64 4.04
N THR A 580 -6.08 -29.22 4.64
CA THR A 580 -7.37 -29.17 3.95
C THR A 580 -7.37 -28.20 2.78
N LEU A 581 -6.66 -27.06 2.89
CA LEU A 581 -6.48 -26.12 1.77
C LEU A 581 -5.64 -26.73 0.66
N ILE A 582 -4.49 -27.31 0.99
CA ILE A 582 -3.59 -27.93 0.00
C ILE A 582 -4.29 -29.07 -0.74
N ALA A 583 -5.09 -29.87 -0.03
CA ALA A 583 -5.84 -30.97 -0.61
C ALA A 583 -6.75 -30.56 -1.77
N LYS A 584 -7.22 -29.29 -1.84
CA LYS A 584 -8.08 -28.79 -2.93
C LYS A 584 -7.39 -28.78 -4.30
N PHE A 585 -6.06 -28.73 -4.33
CA PHE A 585 -5.27 -28.68 -5.56
C PHE A 585 -4.11 -29.71 -5.58
N ALA A 586 -4.03 -30.58 -4.57
CA ALA A 586 -3.06 -31.67 -4.53
C ALA A 586 -3.42 -32.79 -5.54
N PRO A 587 -2.42 -33.55 -6.02
CA PRO A 587 -2.65 -34.78 -6.76
C PRO A 587 -3.52 -35.74 -5.95
N GLU A 588 -4.32 -36.55 -6.63
CA GLU A 588 -5.34 -37.40 -6.00
C GLU A 588 -4.79 -38.30 -4.88
N ASN A 589 -3.64 -38.94 -5.09
CA ASN A 589 -3.00 -39.79 -4.08
C ASN A 589 -2.68 -39.01 -2.80
N LEU A 590 -2.02 -37.85 -2.94
CA LEU A 590 -1.65 -37.02 -1.79
C LEU A 590 -2.90 -36.45 -1.09
N ARG A 591 -3.92 -36.05 -1.84
CA ARG A 591 -5.21 -35.62 -1.27
C ARG A 591 -5.83 -36.73 -0.42
N ASN A 592 -5.82 -37.97 -0.90
CA ASN A 592 -6.35 -39.12 -0.17
C ASN A 592 -5.52 -39.38 1.10
N ASP A 593 -4.19 -39.30 1.03
CA ASP A 593 -3.30 -39.45 2.19
C ASP A 593 -3.55 -38.36 3.25
N ILE A 594 -3.76 -37.10 2.80
CA ILE A 594 -4.15 -35.99 3.67
C ILE A 594 -5.49 -36.29 4.36
N TYR A 595 -6.52 -36.68 3.60
CA TYR A 595 -7.86 -36.92 4.14
C TYR A 595 -7.84 -38.07 5.16
N THR A 596 -7.21 -39.20 4.82
CA THR A 596 -7.07 -40.35 5.71
C THR A 596 -6.29 -39.98 6.98
N SER A 597 -5.21 -39.21 6.85
CA SER A 597 -4.41 -38.76 7.99
C SER A 597 -5.20 -37.85 8.93
N ILE A 598 -5.93 -36.88 8.39
CA ILE A 598 -6.78 -35.98 9.18
C ILE A 598 -7.88 -36.77 9.89
N GLN A 599 -8.63 -37.62 9.17
CA GLN A 599 -9.68 -38.45 9.77
C GLN A 599 -9.12 -39.31 10.92
N THR A 600 -7.93 -39.90 10.72
CA THR A 600 -7.25 -40.69 11.75
C THR A 600 -6.86 -39.85 12.97
N TRP A 601 -6.27 -38.67 12.77
CA TRP A 601 -5.89 -37.80 13.87
C TRP A 601 -7.09 -37.28 14.66
N LEU A 602 -8.19 -36.92 14.00
CA LEU A 602 -9.43 -36.53 14.66
C LEU A 602 -9.97 -37.66 15.56
N GLN A 603 -9.89 -38.91 15.10
CA GLN A 603 -10.28 -40.07 15.90
C GLN A 603 -9.34 -40.28 17.09
N GLN A 604 -8.03 -40.21 16.87
CA GLN A 604 -7.00 -40.42 17.91
C GLN A 604 -7.02 -39.34 19.00
N SER A 605 -7.39 -38.10 18.64
CA SER A 605 -7.41 -36.97 19.56
C SER A 605 -8.78 -36.67 20.18
N GLY A 606 -9.84 -37.27 19.65
CA GLY A 606 -11.22 -36.85 19.91
C GLY A 606 -11.67 -36.94 21.37
N SER A 607 -10.96 -37.68 22.24
CA SER A 607 -11.27 -37.76 23.67
C SER A 607 -10.68 -36.61 24.51
N TYR A 608 -9.75 -35.83 23.96
CA TYR A 608 -9.05 -34.76 24.71
C TYR A 608 -8.87 -33.45 23.94
N TYR A 609 -9.02 -33.43 22.61
CA TYR A 609 -8.99 -32.20 21.82
C TYR A 609 -10.04 -32.24 20.69
N HIS A 610 -10.93 -31.24 20.67
CA HIS A 610 -12.07 -31.17 19.74
C HIS A 610 -11.85 -30.07 18.69
N PHE A 611 -11.27 -30.43 17.54
CA PHE A 611 -10.96 -29.49 16.46
C PHE A 611 -12.16 -28.70 15.94
N PHE A 612 -13.35 -29.32 15.86
CA PHE A 612 -14.57 -28.65 15.42
C PHE A 612 -15.10 -27.58 16.38
N LYS A 613 -14.77 -27.67 17.67
CA LYS A 613 -15.21 -26.70 18.69
C LYS A 613 -14.34 -25.46 18.77
N LYS A 614 -13.14 -25.50 18.20
CA LYS A 614 -12.17 -24.40 18.19
C LYS A 614 -11.45 -24.30 16.84
N PRO A 615 -12.17 -24.26 15.70
CA PRO A 615 -11.52 -24.17 14.39
C PRO A 615 -10.68 -22.89 14.29
N ARG A 616 -9.69 -22.87 13.39
CA ARG A 616 -8.89 -21.66 13.13
C ARG A 616 -9.77 -20.50 12.64
N ASP A 617 -10.62 -20.81 11.67
CA ASP A 617 -11.52 -19.89 10.99
C ASP A 617 -12.70 -20.69 10.37
N PHE A 618 -13.66 -19.98 9.80
CA PHE A 618 -14.85 -20.62 9.22
C PHE A 618 -14.50 -21.51 8.03
N GLU A 619 -13.57 -21.08 7.18
CA GLU A 619 -13.00 -21.88 6.09
C GLU A 619 -12.49 -23.25 6.58
N ALA A 620 -11.65 -23.25 7.62
CA ALA A 620 -11.12 -24.48 8.20
C ALA A 620 -12.23 -25.38 8.78
N LEU A 621 -13.27 -24.80 9.38
CA LEU A 621 -14.40 -25.58 9.89
C LEU A 621 -15.14 -26.30 8.76
N ILE A 622 -15.51 -25.58 7.70
CA ILE A 622 -16.24 -26.12 6.54
C ILE A 622 -15.37 -27.15 5.82
N ASP A 623 -14.10 -26.86 5.60
CA ASP A 623 -13.17 -27.78 4.97
C ASP A 623 -12.99 -29.07 5.77
N LEU A 624 -12.89 -28.99 7.10
CA LEU A 624 -12.79 -30.17 7.95
C LEU A 624 -14.06 -31.02 7.91
N LYS A 625 -15.24 -30.39 7.82
CA LYS A 625 -16.52 -31.09 7.61
C LYS A 625 -16.55 -31.79 6.25
N ASN A 626 -16.04 -31.16 5.20
CA ASN A 626 -15.91 -31.81 3.88
C ASN A 626 -14.99 -33.04 3.96
N VAL A 627 -13.86 -32.95 4.66
CA VAL A 627 -12.94 -34.10 4.85
C VAL A 627 -13.63 -35.26 5.57
N VAL A 628 -14.32 -35.02 6.69
CA VAL A 628 -14.99 -36.10 7.45
C VAL A 628 -16.15 -36.73 6.68
N ASN A 629 -16.84 -35.97 5.82
CA ASN A 629 -17.92 -36.48 4.99
C ASN A 629 -17.46 -37.08 3.65
N SER A 630 -16.16 -36.99 3.31
CA SER A 630 -15.61 -37.61 2.11
C SER A 630 -15.55 -39.14 2.23
N ALA A 631 -15.70 -39.84 1.10
CA ALA A 631 -15.58 -41.29 1.07
C ALA A 631 -14.18 -41.70 1.54
N SER A 632 -14.11 -42.46 2.63
CA SER A 632 -12.86 -42.85 3.26
C SER A 632 -12.18 -43.95 2.43
N PRO A 633 -10.92 -43.78 1.97
CA PRO A 633 -10.11 -44.91 1.53
C PRO A 633 -9.78 -45.77 2.76
N ALA A 634 -10.00 -47.07 2.66
CA ALA A 634 -9.93 -48.05 3.74
C ALA A 634 -8.72 -47.94 4.69
N GLN A 635 -8.98 -48.30 5.96
CA GLN A 635 -8.10 -48.68 7.08
C GLN A 635 -6.83 -47.84 7.35
N ALA A 636 -6.77 -47.27 8.56
CA ALA A 636 -5.59 -46.61 9.10
C ALA A 636 -4.35 -47.52 8.93
N THR A 637 -3.39 -47.07 8.13
CA THR A 637 -2.09 -47.74 8.04
C THR A 637 -1.44 -47.66 9.42
N PRO A 638 -0.84 -48.75 9.95
CA PRO A 638 -0.10 -48.70 11.19
C PRO A 638 0.89 -47.52 11.15
N MET A 639 0.83 -46.65 12.16
CA MET A 639 1.84 -45.62 12.30
C MET A 639 3.14 -46.36 12.59
N GLN A 640 4.09 -46.31 11.66
CA GLN A 640 5.45 -46.82 11.83
C GLN A 640 6.38 -46.08 10.87
N SER A 641 7.15 -45.14 11.39
CA SER A 641 8.15 -44.43 10.60
C SER A 641 9.34 -43.99 11.43
N LEU A 642 10.49 -43.91 10.77
CA LEU A 642 11.71 -43.27 11.24
C LEU A 642 12.11 -42.26 10.17
N ASN A 643 11.96 -40.98 10.47
CA ASN A 643 12.28 -39.89 9.56
C ASN A 643 13.50 -39.12 10.06
N VAL A 644 14.50 -38.98 9.21
CA VAL A 644 15.72 -38.22 9.47
C VAL A 644 15.68 -36.95 8.62
N TYR A 645 15.49 -35.82 9.27
CA TYR A 645 15.43 -34.50 8.67
C TYR A 645 16.80 -33.82 8.81
N GLY A 646 17.78 -34.31 8.04
CA GLY A 646 19.17 -33.87 8.13
C GLY A 646 19.36 -32.39 7.77
N SER A 647 18.44 -31.81 6.98
CA SER A 647 18.51 -30.41 6.59
C SER A 647 18.19 -29.46 7.75
N MET A 648 17.40 -29.91 8.73
CA MET A 648 17.01 -29.11 9.91
C MET A 648 17.44 -29.74 11.23
N ASP A 649 18.36 -30.71 11.20
CA ASP A 649 18.91 -31.41 12.37
C ASP A 649 17.81 -31.95 13.30
N ARG A 650 16.79 -32.63 12.74
CA ARG A 650 15.71 -33.29 13.49
C ARG A 650 15.61 -34.77 13.12
N VAL A 651 15.18 -35.58 14.09
CA VAL A 651 14.76 -36.98 13.85
C VAL A 651 13.41 -37.18 14.51
N LEU A 652 12.50 -37.87 13.83
CA LEU A 652 11.23 -38.31 14.42
C LEU A 652 11.02 -39.79 14.14
N GLN A 653 10.91 -40.57 15.22
CA GLN A 653 10.41 -41.93 15.16
C GLN A 653 9.00 -41.96 15.75
N LYS A 654 8.07 -42.61 15.08
CA LYS A 654 6.72 -42.83 15.62
C LYS A 654 6.22 -44.22 15.28
N ASN A 655 5.50 -44.83 16.24
CA ASN A 655 4.71 -46.01 16.01
C ASN A 655 3.34 -45.91 16.71
N ASN A 656 2.54 -46.98 16.68
CA ASN A 656 1.22 -47.01 17.33
C ASN A 656 1.27 -46.87 18.87
N GLU A 657 2.43 -47.10 19.51
CA GLU A 657 2.60 -47.08 20.96
C GLU A 657 3.27 -45.79 21.45
N TYR A 658 4.23 -45.24 20.70
CA TYR A 658 5.01 -44.07 21.10
C TYR A 658 5.47 -43.22 19.92
N ALA A 659 5.86 -41.97 20.22
CA ALA A 659 6.64 -41.12 19.33
C ALA A 659 7.82 -40.51 20.09
N VAL A 660 9.00 -40.49 19.45
CA VAL A 660 10.24 -39.92 19.98
C VAL A 660 10.81 -38.96 18.95
N GLY A 661 10.95 -37.69 19.34
CA GLY A 661 11.61 -36.66 18.57
C GLY A 661 12.98 -36.33 19.15
N ILE A 662 13.98 -36.14 18.29
CA ILE A 662 15.32 -35.69 18.67
C ILE A 662 15.57 -34.33 18.03
N SER A 663 15.80 -33.32 18.87
CA SER A 663 16.22 -31.98 18.48
C SER A 663 17.73 -31.85 18.58
N MET A 664 18.39 -31.49 17.48
CA MET A 664 19.82 -31.23 17.44
C MET A 664 20.11 -29.86 16.81
N TYR A 665 21.36 -29.45 16.81
CA TYR A 665 21.80 -28.26 16.09
C TYR A 665 23.21 -28.51 15.54
N SER A 666 23.63 -27.67 14.60
CA SER A 666 24.95 -27.77 13.98
C SER A 666 25.39 -26.41 13.46
N GLN A 667 26.46 -26.36 12.66
CA GLN A 667 26.84 -25.14 11.93
C GLN A 667 25.78 -24.67 10.92
N ARG A 668 24.80 -25.52 10.58
CA ARG A 668 23.73 -25.21 9.60
C ARG A 668 22.45 -24.72 10.24
N VAL A 669 22.18 -25.12 11.49
CA VAL A 669 20.87 -24.98 12.14
C VAL A 669 21.05 -24.39 13.54
N GLY A 670 20.26 -23.38 13.88
CA GLY A 670 20.30 -22.74 15.20
C GLY A 670 19.78 -23.65 16.31
N ASN A 671 20.35 -23.52 17.51
CA ASN A 671 19.96 -24.30 18.69
C ASN A 671 18.57 -23.91 19.23
N TYR A 672 18.27 -22.62 19.33
CA TYR A 672 16.94 -22.10 19.67
C TYR A 672 16.80 -20.65 19.19
N GLU A 673 15.57 -20.19 19.00
CA GLU A 673 15.31 -18.79 18.64
C GLU A 673 14.71 -18.01 19.82
N PHE A 674 15.25 -16.82 20.07
CA PHE A 674 14.67 -15.78 20.93
C PHE A 674 14.46 -14.51 20.10
N GLY A 675 13.22 -14.03 20.03
CA GLY A 675 12.87 -12.84 19.26
C GLY A 675 11.53 -12.26 19.72
N ASN A 676 11.33 -10.94 19.56
CA ASN A 676 10.10 -10.24 19.95
C ASN A 676 9.64 -10.51 21.40
N THR A 677 10.59 -10.71 22.32
CA THR A 677 10.37 -11.09 23.73
C THR A 677 9.81 -12.50 23.97
N GLU A 678 9.73 -13.33 22.93
CA GLU A 678 9.23 -14.71 22.98
C GLU A 678 10.39 -15.72 23.13
N ASN A 679 10.15 -16.83 23.83
CA ASN A 679 11.08 -17.94 24.08
C ASN A 679 12.34 -17.60 24.88
N LYS A 680 12.19 -16.77 25.93
CA LYS A 680 13.27 -16.27 26.81
C LYS A 680 14.15 -17.35 27.45
N LYS A 681 13.68 -18.60 27.53
CA LYS A 681 14.33 -19.71 28.27
C LYS A 681 14.57 -20.95 27.41
N GLY A 682 14.55 -20.82 26.07
CA GLY A 682 14.71 -21.95 25.15
C GLY A 682 16.14 -22.49 25.01
N TRP A 683 17.09 -22.07 25.86
CA TRP A 683 18.54 -22.25 25.67
C TRP A 683 18.98 -23.66 25.27
N HIS A 684 18.36 -24.68 25.87
CA HIS A 684 18.77 -26.08 25.75
C HIS A 684 17.78 -26.95 24.96
N THR A 685 16.84 -26.36 24.21
CA THR A 685 15.76 -27.13 23.53
C THR A 685 16.25 -28.03 22.39
N ALA A 686 17.51 -27.89 21.97
CA ALA A 686 18.15 -28.71 20.95
C ALA A 686 19.50 -29.31 21.40
N GLU A 687 19.79 -29.31 22.70
CA GLU A 687 21.01 -29.91 23.24
C GLU A 687 20.73 -31.33 23.74
N LEU A 688 21.42 -32.32 23.15
CA LEU A 688 21.52 -33.65 23.74
C LEU A 688 22.55 -33.58 24.86
N THR A 689 22.10 -33.68 26.10
CA THR A 689 22.98 -33.82 27.29
C THR A 689 23.20 -35.28 27.64
#